data_AF-A0A416VQ18-F1
#
_entry.id   AF-A0A416VQ18-F1
#
_cell.length_a   1.000
_cell.length_b   1.000
_cell.length_c   1.000
_cell.angle_alpha   90.00
_cell.angle_beta   90.00
_cell.angle_gamma   90.00
#
_symmetry.space_group_name_H-M   'P 1'
#
loop_
_entity.id
_entity.type
_entity.pdbx_description
1 polymer ?
#
loop_
_entity_poly.entity_id
_entity_poly.type
_entity_poly.pdbx_seq_one_letter_code
_entity_poly.pdbx_strand_id
1 'polypeptide(L)'
;MKKKYVLLILILLCALFDVSAQTSVTVPDENKVYNIVNVRTLCYITPLSEPASASWGTLYEVGFFERYSTEEERTKQQFKFIPVSGQTGKYYIQNVASGKYIAQATPSLDGNDWLAVWVDPSNIAAYGSKVEFIITSVGDGSVYIGNSNYQNLLGTDYPDESYVKCTADASWGYAPNYKWIITEYIASDADKMALILILDNVNSYLSNPVIQIGNEIGQFPQDVYDELLAKQAAAQDVFDDSEATQEDVDAVKGALEAIFKTFKESLIVIHPESEKKYYITYDGEEGKGINSLDENGEGKAFLNTFNEQKFKFEEVVEGDFVYYRIQSVRNGKYLYRDSNGYTTLWAEDVSSEGDNALFRIVATENLEKSSYVFIQIKVDGKHLGNDTGTGWWSDVYSDKGSDNAIYWQITAADDLTNGGTATDIVLTGRWDSDTFNTIIGENAPFVTTIDFTNVTDLTELPSVAGLNPNCLIYVNEGLNVDGEENVVVFNGEGAEASNVVLQDGYSFNNVKNFTADKISYTRSLSDDGWITVCLPFDVNQDDMILEEFADVETTAEDKDEMIFSRVESVKANVPYLAKRGKEIDNVIFEATNAPVYSTENLSPVSPAAGYAYHANYRKIEGNDVVGFYLMNNAGTAFAKVAEGTPNGSYIPAFRAYFTAAANRMLSIAHDNGGATGIDSTGNIDRLVIIPNSGSVEIISGKVQMINVYTLDGCLVRTLSLHEGSNYVTGLDKGVYIINQQKVVII
;
A
#
# COMPACT_ATOMS: atom_id res chain seq x y z
N MET A 1 -31.61 4.32 3.43
CA MET A 1 -31.62 3.88 2.02
C MET A 1 -31.51 2.37 1.99
N LYS A 2 -32.62 1.69 1.64
CA LYS A 2 -32.76 0.23 1.60
C LYS A 2 -32.50 -0.24 0.18
N LYS A 3 -31.40 -0.96 -0.06
CA LYS A 3 -31.12 -1.85 -1.22
C LYS A 3 -29.68 -2.36 -1.05
N LYS A 4 -29.44 -3.38 -0.21
CA LYS A 4 -28.12 -4.06 -0.14
C LYS A 4 -28.10 -5.45 0.54
N TYR A 5 -29.24 -6.12 0.76
CA TYR A 5 -29.26 -7.40 1.50
C TYR A 5 -30.26 -8.43 0.91
N VAL A 6 -30.04 -8.88 -0.33
CA VAL A 6 -30.84 -10.00 -0.91
C VAL A 6 -29.99 -11.07 -1.62
N LEU A 7 -28.68 -10.89 -1.81
CA LEU A 7 -27.85 -11.87 -2.54
C LEU A 7 -26.82 -12.58 -1.64
N LEU A 8 -27.27 -13.11 -0.49
CA LEU A 8 -26.41 -13.91 0.41
C LEU A 8 -27.13 -15.12 1.02
N ILE A 9 -28.29 -15.51 0.49
CA ILE A 9 -29.04 -16.69 0.93
C ILE A 9 -29.35 -17.54 -0.31
N LEU A 10 -28.32 -18.13 -0.91
CA LEU A 10 -28.46 -19.30 -1.77
C LEU A 10 -27.16 -20.14 -1.88
N ILE A 11 -26.24 -20.02 -0.91
CA ILE A 11 -24.99 -20.82 -0.84
C ILE A 11 -25.04 -21.84 0.33
N LEU A 12 -26.20 -22.00 0.99
CA LEU A 12 -26.41 -23.01 2.04
C LEU A 12 -27.47 -24.05 1.67
N LEU A 13 -27.53 -24.42 0.39
CA LEU A 13 -27.91 -25.77 0.01
C LEU A 13 -26.63 -26.46 -0.44
N CYS A 14 -25.79 -26.80 0.55
CA CYS A 14 -25.04 -28.03 0.50
C CYS A 14 -26.07 -29.17 0.36
N ALA A 15 -26.62 -29.36 -0.84
CA ALA A 15 -26.77 -30.70 -1.31
C ALA A 15 -25.34 -31.22 -1.32
N LEU A 16 -24.98 -31.95 -0.28
CA LEU A 16 -24.14 -33.12 -0.45
C LEU A 16 -24.68 -33.77 -1.73
N PHE A 17 -24.00 -33.54 -2.85
CA PHE A 17 -24.19 -34.34 -4.04
C PHE A 17 -23.68 -35.70 -3.60
N ASP A 18 -24.64 -36.43 -3.06
CA ASP A 18 -24.49 -37.81 -2.74
C ASP A 18 -24.42 -38.46 -4.12
N VAL A 19 -23.18 -38.67 -4.60
CA VAL A 19 -22.84 -39.63 -5.67
C VAL A 19 -23.49 -41.00 -5.36
N SER A 20 -24.01 -41.19 -4.14
CA SER A 20 -24.87 -42.29 -3.66
C SER A 20 -26.19 -42.53 -4.41
N ALA A 21 -26.65 -41.64 -5.29
CA ALA A 21 -27.91 -41.89 -6.02
C ALA A 21 -27.81 -43.07 -7.00
N GLN A 22 -26.62 -43.37 -7.53
CA GLN A 22 -26.41 -44.55 -8.38
C GLN A 22 -25.79 -45.69 -7.57
N THR A 23 -26.66 -46.51 -6.97
CA THR A 23 -26.21 -47.71 -6.27
C THR A 23 -25.65 -48.72 -7.26
N SER A 24 -24.37 -49.05 -7.12
CA SER A 24 -23.71 -50.09 -7.91
C SER A 24 -24.44 -51.43 -7.83
N VAL A 25 -24.48 -52.13 -8.95
CA VAL A 25 -25.00 -53.50 -9.01
C VAL A 25 -24.14 -54.41 -8.13
N THR A 26 -24.77 -55.11 -7.19
CA THR A 26 -24.11 -56.06 -6.26
C THR A 26 -24.37 -57.51 -6.63
N VAL A 27 -25.43 -57.77 -7.40
CA VAL A 27 -25.80 -59.09 -7.93
C VAL A 27 -26.10 -58.94 -9.43
N PRO A 28 -25.07 -59.03 -10.30
CA PRO A 28 -25.27 -58.93 -11.74
C PRO A 28 -26.10 -60.09 -12.31
N ASP A 29 -27.03 -59.78 -13.21
CA ASP A 29 -27.71 -60.72 -14.11
C ASP A 29 -26.78 -61.12 -15.27
N GLU A 30 -26.63 -62.42 -15.52
CA GLU A 30 -25.77 -62.99 -16.57
C GLU A 30 -26.17 -62.61 -18.00
N ASN A 31 -27.44 -62.21 -18.21
CA ASN A 31 -27.98 -61.87 -19.52
C ASN A 31 -27.78 -60.39 -19.87
N LYS A 32 -27.31 -59.59 -18.92
CA LYS A 32 -27.09 -58.15 -19.09
C LYS A 32 -25.61 -57.84 -19.34
N VAL A 33 -25.39 -56.66 -19.89
CA VAL A 33 -24.06 -56.10 -20.12
C VAL A 33 -23.84 -54.96 -19.14
N TYR A 34 -22.62 -54.78 -18.67
CA TYR A 34 -22.28 -53.81 -17.65
C TYR A 34 -21.03 -53.02 -18.02
N ASN A 35 -20.93 -51.82 -17.49
CA ASN A 35 -19.68 -51.09 -17.37
C ASN A 35 -19.14 -51.18 -15.95
N ILE A 36 -17.82 -51.06 -15.80
CA ILE A 36 -17.14 -51.05 -14.50
C ILE A 36 -16.33 -49.77 -14.44
N VAL A 37 -16.76 -48.85 -13.58
CA VAL A 37 -16.27 -47.47 -13.49
C VAL A 37 -15.54 -47.26 -12.16
N ASN A 38 -14.35 -46.67 -12.19
CA ASN A 38 -13.61 -46.38 -10.95
C ASN A 38 -14.25 -45.20 -10.22
N VAL A 39 -14.46 -45.30 -8.91
CA VAL A 39 -15.16 -44.24 -8.14
C VAL A 39 -14.37 -42.92 -8.11
N ARG A 40 -13.03 -42.97 -8.15
CA ARG A 40 -12.20 -41.77 -8.03
C ARG A 40 -11.97 -41.07 -9.36
N THR A 41 -11.67 -41.84 -10.41
CA THR A 41 -11.30 -41.28 -11.71
C THR A 41 -12.49 -41.20 -12.68
N LEU A 42 -13.59 -41.91 -12.37
CA LEU A 42 -14.76 -42.06 -13.24
C LEU A 42 -14.44 -42.65 -14.63
N CYS A 43 -13.30 -43.33 -14.73
CA CYS A 43 -12.84 -44.04 -15.91
C CYS A 43 -13.29 -45.51 -15.91
N TYR A 44 -13.37 -46.09 -17.11
CA TYR A 44 -13.90 -47.42 -17.39
C TYR A 44 -12.80 -48.46 -17.48
N ILE A 45 -12.99 -49.66 -16.90
CA ILE A 45 -12.08 -50.79 -17.16
C ILE A 45 -11.99 -51.04 -18.66
N THR A 46 -10.77 -51.09 -19.17
CA THR A 46 -10.47 -51.09 -20.60
C THR A 46 -9.31 -52.05 -20.91
N PRO A 47 -9.43 -52.89 -21.95
CA PRO A 47 -8.30 -53.66 -22.47
C PRO A 47 -7.23 -52.73 -23.06
N LEU A 48 -5.99 -52.88 -22.61
CA LEU A 48 -4.83 -52.22 -23.21
C LEU A 48 -4.42 -52.99 -24.48
N SER A 49 -4.15 -52.28 -25.58
CA SER A 49 -3.39 -52.87 -26.70
C SER A 49 -1.95 -53.13 -26.25
N GLU A 50 -1.32 -54.22 -26.69
CA GLU A 50 0.07 -54.59 -26.33
C GLU A 50 0.99 -53.35 -26.17
N PRO A 51 1.70 -53.20 -25.05
CA PRO A 51 2.17 -51.90 -24.60
C PRO A 51 3.27 -51.32 -25.49
N ALA A 52 3.24 -49.99 -25.66
CA ALA A 52 4.39 -49.21 -26.09
C ALA A 52 5.49 -49.32 -25.02
N SER A 53 6.47 -50.19 -25.26
CA SER A 53 7.78 -50.28 -24.62
C SER A 53 7.90 -49.65 -23.21
N ALA A 54 7.36 -50.32 -22.20
CA ALA A 54 7.79 -50.06 -20.82
C ALA A 54 9.23 -50.58 -20.68
N SER A 55 10.16 -49.71 -20.28
CA SER A 55 11.60 -49.99 -20.13
C SER A 55 11.93 -51.04 -19.05
N TRP A 56 10.93 -51.71 -18.49
CA TRP A 56 11.04 -52.73 -17.45
C TRP A 56 10.06 -53.91 -17.67
N GLY A 57 10.02 -54.49 -18.88
CA GLY A 57 9.63 -55.89 -19.11
C GLY A 57 8.26 -56.40 -18.62
N THR A 58 7.34 -55.55 -18.15
CA THR A 58 6.02 -55.91 -17.63
C THR A 58 4.95 -55.59 -18.67
N LEU A 59 4.18 -56.59 -19.10
CA LEU A 59 3.01 -56.42 -19.95
C LEU A 59 1.81 -56.05 -19.07
N TYR A 60 1.30 -54.82 -19.21
CA TYR A 60 0.05 -54.38 -18.61
C TYR A 60 -1.09 -54.63 -19.59
N GLU A 61 -2.05 -55.49 -19.21
CA GLU A 61 -3.11 -55.96 -20.11
C GLU A 61 -4.48 -55.32 -19.80
N VAL A 62 -4.75 -55.07 -18.51
CA VAL A 62 -6.00 -54.45 -18.04
C VAL A 62 -5.68 -53.04 -17.56
N GLY A 63 -6.34 -52.04 -18.13
CA GLY A 63 -6.25 -50.65 -17.72
C GLY A 63 -7.61 -50.04 -17.46
N PHE A 64 -7.64 -48.72 -17.32
CA PHE A 64 -8.88 -47.97 -17.26
C PHE A 64 -8.68 -46.61 -17.94
N PHE A 65 -9.67 -46.19 -18.73
CA PHE A 65 -9.62 -45.00 -19.56
C PHE A 65 -10.99 -44.33 -19.59
N GLU A 66 -11.03 -43.08 -20.06
CA GLU A 66 -12.28 -42.43 -20.41
C GLU A 66 -13.10 -43.29 -21.39
N ARG A 67 -14.42 -43.09 -21.42
CA ARG A 67 -15.31 -43.80 -22.32
C ARG A 67 -14.88 -43.58 -23.76
N TYR A 68 -14.85 -44.65 -24.55
CA TYR A 68 -14.56 -44.52 -25.98
C TYR A 68 -15.68 -43.77 -26.73
N SER A 69 -15.26 -42.94 -27.69
CA SER A 69 -16.16 -42.07 -28.44
C SER A 69 -17.03 -42.82 -29.45
N THR A 70 -16.55 -43.94 -29.98
CA THR A 70 -17.30 -44.75 -30.97
C THR A 70 -18.00 -45.95 -30.32
N GLU A 71 -19.18 -46.29 -30.83
CA GLU A 71 -19.96 -47.45 -30.35
C GLU A 71 -19.19 -48.77 -30.52
N GLU A 72 -18.45 -48.91 -31.62
CA GLU A 72 -17.60 -50.07 -31.89
C GLU A 72 -16.53 -50.24 -30.80
N GLU A 73 -15.86 -49.16 -30.41
CA GLU A 73 -14.83 -49.22 -29.38
C GLU A 73 -15.40 -49.38 -27.98
N ARG A 74 -16.60 -48.84 -27.69
CA ARG A 74 -17.28 -49.01 -26.39
C ARG A 74 -17.53 -50.46 -26.02
N THR A 75 -17.69 -51.36 -26.99
CA THR A 75 -17.80 -52.80 -26.72
C THR A 75 -16.58 -53.37 -25.98
N LYS A 76 -15.42 -52.70 -26.08
CA LYS A 76 -14.20 -53.06 -25.32
C LYS A 76 -14.30 -52.70 -23.84
N GLN A 77 -15.17 -51.78 -23.44
CA GLN A 77 -15.39 -51.34 -22.05
C GLN A 77 -16.66 -51.98 -21.43
N GLN A 78 -17.23 -52.97 -22.11
CA GLN A 78 -18.45 -53.67 -21.71
C GLN A 78 -18.12 -55.08 -21.20
N PHE A 79 -18.83 -55.49 -20.15
CA PHE A 79 -18.56 -56.72 -19.41
C PHE A 79 -19.82 -57.52 -19.13
N LYS A 80 -19.67 -58.85 -19.12
CA LYS A 80 -20.68 -59.79 -18.60
C LYS A 80 -20.14 -60.45 -17.34
N PHE A 81 -21.02 -60.62 -16.36
CA PHE A 81 -20.72 -61.35 -15.12
C PHE A 81 -21.35 -62.74 -15.22
N ILE A 82 -20.53 -63.76 -15.46
CA ILE A 82 -20.98 -65.14 -15.64
C ILE A 82 -20.94 -65.87 -14.29
N PRO A 83 -22.06 -66.36 -13.74
CA PRO A 83 -22.09 -67.09 -12.48
C PRO A 83 -21.20 -68.34 -12.52
N VAL A 84 -20.40 -68.56 -11.48
CA VAL A 84 -19.58 -69.76 -11.35
C VAL A 84 -20.47 -70.94 -10.92
N SER A 85 -20.54 -71.98 -11.75
CA SER A 85 -21.41 -73.13 -11.49
C SER A 85 -21.13 -73.78 -10.13
N GLY A 86 -22.17 -73.93 -9.31
CA GLY A 86 -22.08 -74.50 -7.96
C GLY A 86 -21.50 -73.57 -6.88
N GLN A 87 -21.20 -72.31 -7.19
CA GLN A 87 -20.65 -71.34 -6.24
C GLN A 87 -21.46 -70.03 -6.20
N THR A 88 -22.41 -69.93 -5.26
CA THR A 88 -23.28 -68.75 -5.11
C THR A 88 -22.47 -67.47 -4.85
N GLY A 89 -22.77 -66.40 -5.60
CA GLY A 89 -22.19 -65.06 -5.40
C GLY A 89 -20.79 -64.87 -5.99
N LYS A 90 -20.30 -65.83 -6.79
CA LYS A 90 -19.05 -65.72 -7.54
C LYS A 90 -19.29 -65.62 -9.04
N TYR A 91 -18.48 -64.79 -9.71
CA TYR A 91 -18.61 -64.49 -11.13
C TYR A 91 -17.27 -64.58 -11.86
N TYR A 92 -17.28 -65.02 -13.11
CA TYR A 92 -16.26 -64.71 -14.09
C TYR A 92 -16.60 -63.38 -14.75
N ILE A 93 -15.64 -62.46 -14.87
CA ILE A 93 -15.85 -61.16 -15.53
C ILE A 93 -15.34 -61.24 -16.96
N GLN A 94 -16.25 -61.31 -17.93
CA GLN A 94 -15.95 -61.48 -19.34
C GLN A 94 -16.05 -60.15 -20.09
N ASN A 95 -15.04 -59.81 -20.87
CA ASN A 95 -15.10 -58.68 -21.80
C ASN A 95 -15.96 -59.02 -23.03
N VAL A 96 -16.87 -58.13 -23.41
CA VAL A 96 -17.81 -58.36 -24.52
C VAL A 96 -17.11 -58.41 -25.88
N ALA A 97 -16.18 -57.49 -26.17
CA ALA A 97 -15.51 -57.43 -27.46
C ALA A 97 -14.58 -58.63 -27.73
N SER A 98 -13.77 -59.01 -26.75
CA SER A 98 -12.75 -60.06 -26.91
C SER A 98 -13.20 -61.46 -26.48
N GLY A 99 -14.24 -61.56 -25.63
CA GLY A 99 -14.66 -62.80 -24.99
C GLY A 99 -13.70 -63.32 -23.92
N LYS A 100 -12.60 -62.61 -23.64
CA LYS A 100 -11.61 -62.95 -22.61
C LYS A 100 -12.11 -62.61 -21.20
N TYR A 101 -11.51 -63.24 -20.19
CA TYR A 101 -11.87 -63.07 -18.79
C TYR A 101 -10.79 -62.32 -18.01
N ILE A 102 -11.18 -61.44 -17.09
CA ILE A 102 -10.24 -60.86 -16.13
C ILE A 102 -9.78 -61.96 -15.18
N ALA A 103 -8.48 -62.03 -14.86
CA ALA A 103 -7.96 -62.84 -13.77
C ALA A 103 -6.78 -62.16 -13.07
N GLN A 104 -6.49 -62.58 -11.84
CA GLN A 104 -5.19 -62.31 -11.22
C GLN A 104 -4.10 -63.13 -11.95
N ALA A 105 -2.98 -62.49 -12.25
CA ALA A 105 -1.83 -63.14 -12.87
C ALA A 105 -1.34 -64.37 -12.08
N THR A 106 -0.89 -65.41 -12.80
CA THR A 106 -0.19 -66.56 -12.21
C THR A 106 1.27 -66.19 -11.94
N PRO A 107 1.96 -66.82 -10.97
CA PRO A 107 3.36 -66.52 -10.72
C PRO A 107 4.19 -66.79 -11.99
N SER A 108 4.65 -65.73 -12.64
CA SER A 108 5.70 -65.82 -13.64
C SER A 108 7.07 -65.77 -12.94
N LEU A 109 8.13 -66.14 -13.64
CA LEU A 109 9.52 -66.05 -13.14
C LEU A 109 9.94 -64.62 -12.74
N ASP A 110 9.11 -63.60 -13.06
CA ASP A 110 9.38 -62.18 -12.84
C ASP A 110 8.60 -61.55 -11.66
N GLY A 111 7.79 -62.32 -10.91
CA GLY A 111 7.21 -61.86 -9.64
C GLY A 111 5.99 -60.91 -9.72
N ASN A 112 5.21 -60.93 -10.81
CA ASN A 112 4.08 -60.02 -11.05
C ASN A 112 2.68 -60.63 -10.82
N ASP A 113 2.52 -61.48 -9.81
CA ASP A 113 1.23 -62.15 -9.49
C ASP A 113 0.17 -61.22 -8.87
N TRP A 114 0.45 -59.92 -8.79
CA TRP A 114 -0.42 -58.85 -8.30
C TRP A 114 -1.14 -58.06 -9.41
N LEU A 115 -0.91 -58.38 -10.70
CA LEU A 115 -1.56 -57.71 -11.84
C LEU A 115 -2.90 -58.36 -12.23
N ALA A 116 -3.79 -57.55 -12.83
CA ALA A 116 -4.95 -58.05 -13.57
C ALA A 116 -4.56 -58.33 -15.04
N VAL A 117 -4.97 -59.48 -15.57
CA VAL A 117 -4.65 -59.96 -16.93
C VAL A 117 -5.89 -60.49 -17.66
N TRP A 118 -5.82 -60.59 -19.00
CA TRP A 118 -6.87 -61.19 -19.83
C TRP A 118 -6.59 -62.67 -20.13
N VAL A 119 -7.54 -63.53 -19.78
CA VAL A 119 -7.44 -64.98 -19.94
C VAL A 119 -8.39 -65.47 -21.02
N ASP A 120 -7.86 -66.28 -21.95
CA ASP A 120 -8.68 -66.92 -22.97
C ASP A 120 -9.66 -67.94 -22.38
N PRO A 121 -10.88 -68.08 -22.93
CA PRO A 121 -11.89 -69.03 -22.45
C PRO A 121 -11.40 -70.48 -22.31
N SER A 122 -10.46 -70.92 -23.17
CA SER A 122 -9.88 -72.26 -23.11
C SER A 122 -8.99 -72.49 -21.89
N ASN A 123 -8.51 -71.41 -21.25
CA ASN A 123 -7.48 -71.44 -20.22
C ASN A 123 -8.00 -71.10 -18.82
N ILE A 124 -9.29 -70.76 -18.67
CA ILE A 124 -9.90 -70.37 -17.38
C ILE A 124 -9.69 -71.40 -16.27
N ALA A 125 -9.72 -72.70 -16.61
CA ALA A 125 -9.53 -73.79 -15.66
C ALA A 125 -8.14 -73.79 -15.02
N ALA A 126 -7.11 -73.28 -15.71
CA ALA A 126 -5.75 -73.20 -15.20
C ALA A 126 -5.57 -72.11 -14.12
N TYR A 127 -6.46 -71.12 -14.08
CA TYR A 127 -6.39 -70.00 -13.12
C TYR A 127 -7.15 -70.29 -11.82
N GLY A 128 -8.03 -71.30 -11.79
CA GLY A 128 -8.77 -71.69 -10.58
C GLY A 128 -9.49 -70.50 -9.93
N SER A 129 -9.28 -70.28 -8.63
CA SER A 129 -9.93 -69.19 -7.89
C SER A 129 -9.39 -67.78 -8.18
N LYS A 130 -8.37 -67.63 -9.05
CA LYS A 130 -7.80 -66.34 -9.47
C LYS A 130 -8.61 -65.63 -10.55
N VAL A 131 -9.48 -66.35 -11.25
CA VAL A 131 -10.41 -65.82 -12.27
C VAL A 131 -11.85 -65.68 -11.73
N GLU A 132 -12.08 -66.09 -10.48
CA GLU A 132 -13.37 -66.00 -9.79
C GLU A 132 -13.43 -64.75 -8.90
N PHE A 133 -14.40 -63.87 -9.13
CA PHE A 133 -14.58 -62.62 -8.39
C PHE A 133 -15.87 -62.58 -7.57
N ILE A 134 -15.81 -61.89 -6.43
CA ILE A 134 -16.92 -61.56 -5.54
C ILE A 134 -17.12 -60.05 -5.58
N ILE A 135 -18.38 -59.62 -5.56
CA ILE A 135 -18.78 -58.21 -5.50
C ILE A 135 -19.37 -57.96 -4.11
N THR A 136 -18.84 -56.96 -3.39
CA THR A 136 -19.32 -56.60 -2.05
C THR A 136 -19.58 -55.11 -1.99
N SER A 137 -20.78 -54.76 -1.54
CA SER A 137 -21.17 -53.38 -1.29
C SER A 137 -20.30 -52.77 -0.20
N VAL A 138 -19.89 -51.52 -0.41
CA VAL A 138 -19.16 -50.71 0.57
C VAL A 138 -20.12 -49.86 1.43
N GLY A 139 -21.41 -49.83 1.08
CA GLY A 139 -22.45 -49.08 1.80
C GLY A 139 -22.58 -47.60 1.40
N ASP A 140 -21.67 -47.09 0.58
CA ASP A 140 -21.67 -45.72 0.03
C ASP A 140 -22.15 -45.66 -1.44
N GLY A 141 -22.80 -46.73 -1.92
CA GLY A 141 -23.21 -46.88 -3.31
C GLY A 141 -22.16 -47.55 -4.21
N SER A 142 -20.92 -47.73 -3.74
CA SER A 142 -19.86 -48.44 -4.49
C SER A 142 -19.69 -49.91 -4.10
N VAL A 143 -18.86 -50.63 -4.86
CA VAL A 143 -18.48 -52.03 -4.58
C VAL A 143 -16.97 -52.25 -4.59
N TYR A 144 -16.54 -53.25 -3.82
CA TYR A 144 -15.26 -53.92 -4.00
C TYR A 144 -15.43 -55.16 -4.87
N ILE A 145 -14.58 -55.30 -5.89
CA ILE A 145 -14.48 -56.49 -6.74
C ILE A 145 -13.21 -57.24 -6.33
N GLY A 146 -13.34 -58.42 -5.72
CA GLY A 146 -12.20 -59.15 -5.16
C GLY A 146 -12.19 -60.63 -5.50
N ASN A 147 -11.01 -61.23 -5.57
CA ASN A 147 -10.87 -62.68 -5.79
C ASN A 147 -10.91 -63.46 -4.45
N SER A 148 -11.05 -64.80 -4.53
CA SER A 148 -10.83 -65.77 -3.43
C SER A 148 -11.15 -65.28 -2.00
N ASN A 149 -12.39 -65.43 -1.51
CA ASN A 149 -12.78 -65.07 -0.14
C ASN A 149 -12.31 -63.67 0.33
N TYR A 150 -12.12 -62.68 -0.55
CA TYR A 150 -11.61 -61.33 -0.26
C TYR A 150 -10.10 -61.20 0.04
N GLN A 151 -9.25 -62.06 -0.51
CA GLN A 151 -7.80 -61.90 -0.31
C GLN A 151 -7.15 -60.82 -1.18
N ASN A 152 -7.65 -60.54 -2.39
CA ASN A 152 -7.13 -59.47 -3.25
C ASN A 152 -8.27 -58.72 -3.96
N LEU A 153 -8.14 -57.40 -4.11
CA LEU A 153 -9.08 -56.48 -4.75
C LEU A 153 -8.56 -55.99 -6.10
N LEU A 154 -9.48 -55.85 -7.06
CA LEU A 154 -9.25 -55.08 -8.28
C LEU A 154 -9.15 -53.58 -7.93
N GLY A 155 -8.11 -52.90 -8.41
CA GLY A 155 -7.89 -51.48 -8.14
C GLY A 155 -6.54 -50.96 -8.61
N THR A 156 -6.15 -49.80 -8.09
CA THR A 156 -4.88 -49.13 -8.43
C THR A 156 -4.27 -48.54 -7.16
N ASP A 157 -2.93 -48.47 -7.11
CA ASP A 157 -2.26 -47.85 -5.95
C ASP A 157 -2.30 -46.32 -6.07
N TYR A 158 -2.28 -45.79 -7.30
CA TYR A 158 -2.32 -44.34 -7.53
C TYR A 158 -3.42 -43.98 -8.56
N PRO A 159 -4.02 -42.78 -8.45
CA PRO A 159 -5.08 -42.35 -9.37
C PRO A 159 -4.61 -42.14 -10.81
N ASP A 160 -3.31 -41.92 -11.01
CA ASP A 160 -2.64 -41.67 -12.29
C ASP A 160 -2.04 -42.94 -12.92
N GLU A 161 -2.14 -44.09 -12.27
CA GLU A 161 -1.76 -45.37 -12.89
C GLU A 161 -2.65 -45.69 -14.09
N SER A 162 -2.09 -46.17 -15.18
CA SER A 162 -2.87 -46.52 -16.39
C SER A 162 -3.33 -47.99 -16.44
N TYR A 163 -3.06 -48.76 -15.38
CA TYR A 163 -3.24 -50.21 -15.35
C TYR A 163 -3.89 -50.67 -14.04
N VAL A 164 -4.56 -51.82 -14.08
CA VAL A 164 -5.33 -52.39 -12.97
C VAL A 164 -4.56 -53.53 -12.32
N LYS A 165 -4.55 -53.54 -10.98
CA LYS A 165 -3.96 -54.55 -10.12
C LYS A 165 -5.04 -55.45 -9.52
N CYS A 166 -4.62 -56.60 -9.01
CA CYS A 166 -5.42 -57.49 -8.18
C CYS A 166 -4.60 -57.87 -6.93
N THR A 167 -4.68 -57.05 -5.88
CA THR A 167 -3.78 -57.08 -4.71
C THR A 167 -4.54 -56.97 -3.38
N ALA A 168 -3.95 -57.46 -2.29
CA ALA A 168 -4.55 -57.54 -0.95
C ALA A 168 -4.74 -56.19 -0.26
N ASP A 169 -4.20 -55.10 -0.81
CA ASP A 169 -3.95 -53.88 -0.05
C ASP A 169 -4.84 -52.70 -0.48
N ALA A 170 -5.83 -52.37 0.34
CA ALA A 170 -6.54 -51.08 0.31
C ALA A 170 -6.08 -50.13 1.45
N SER A 171 -5.04 -50.51 2.19
CA SER A 171 -4.76 -50.04 3.56
C SER A 171 -3.94 -48.73 3.62
N TRP A 172 -3.34 -48.29 2.51
CA TRP A 172 -2.41 -47.14 2.47
C TRP A 172 -3.07 -45.79 2.20
N GLY A 173 -4.38 -45.65 2.44
CA GLY A 173 -5.12 -44.41 2.18
C GLY A 173 -5.63 -44.26 0.74
N TYR A 174 -5.44 -45.27 -0.11
CA TYR A 174 -5.94 -45.31 -1.49
C TYR A 174 -7.28 -46.03 -1.65
N ALA A 175 -8.05 -46.18 -0.58
CA ALA A 175 -9.32 -46.93 -0.59
C ALA A 175 -10.28 -46.54 -1.74
N PRO A 176 -10.42 -45.27 -2.16
CA PRO A 176 -11.25 -44.91 -3.32
C PRO A 176 -10.79 -45.53 -4.65
N ASN A 177 -9.48 -45.77 -4.84
CA ASN A 177 -8.93 -46.35 -6.08
C ASN A 177 -9.32 -47.81 -6.27
N TYR A 178 -9.74 -48.49 -5.19
CA TYR A 178 -10.18 -49.88 -5.19
C TYR A 178 -11.71 -50.03 -5.24
N LYS A 179 -12.44 -48.92 -5.20
CA LYS A 179 -13.90 -48.89 -5.27
C LYS A 179 -14.36 -48.72 -6.71
N TRP A 180 -15.39 -49.47 -7.07
CA TRP A 180 -15.97 -49.48 -8.41
C TRP A 180 -17.47 -49.23 -8.35
N ILE A 181 -18.00 -48.72 -9.46
CA ILE A 181 -19.42 -48.63 -9.77
C ILE A 181 -19.66 -49.58 -10.93
N ILE A 182 -20.50 -50.60 -10.70
CA ILE A 182 -20.98 -51.51 -11.73
C ILE A 182 -22.35 -51.01 -12.18
N THR A 183 -22.44 -50.60 -13.44
CA THR A 183 -23.66 -50.06 -14.04
C THR A 183 -24.11 -50.94 -15.19
N GLU A 184 -25.41 -51.20 -15.27
CA GLU A 184 -25.97 -51.85 -16.46
C GLU A 184 -25.74 -50.94 -17.67
N TYR A 185 -25.21 -51.52 -18.73
CA TYR A 185 -25.04 -50.83 -20.00
C TYR A 185 -26.36 -50.86 -20.76
N ILE A 186 -26.93 -49.67 -20.96
CA ILE A 186 -28.13 -49.45 -21.76
C ILE A 186 -27.72 -48.55 -22.93
N ALA A 187 -27.87 -49.04 -24.16
CA ALA A 187 -27.36 -48.35 -25.35
C ALA A 187 -28.03 -46.98 -25.62
N SER A 188 -29.25 -46.77 -25.11
CA SER A 188 -29.96 -45.48 -25.20
C SER A 188 -29.47 -44.43 -24.20
N ASP A 189 -28.80 -44.86 -23.13
CA ASP A 189 -28.49 -43.98 -22.01
C ASP A 189 -27.17 -43.23 -22.29
N ALA A 190 -27.20 -41.91 -22.11
CA ALA A 190 -26.00 -41.08 -22.19
C ALA A 190 -25.07 -41.33 -21.00
N ASP A 191 -23.76 -41.37 -21.25
CA ASP A 191 -22.77 -41.34 -20.20
C ASP A 191 -22.66 -39.96 -19.59
N LYS A 192 -22.79 -39.87 -18.27
CA LYS A 192 -22.66 -38.62 -17.54
C LYS A 192 -21.44 -38.60 -16.61
N MET A 193 -20.64 -39.67 -16.57
CA MET A 193 -19.52 -39.81 -15.62
C MET A 193 -18.49 -38.68 -15.72
N ALA A 194 -18.05 -38.35 -16.94
CA ALA A 194 -17.09 -37.26 -17.13
C ALA A 194 -17.71 -35.86 -16.89
N LEU A 195 -19.03 -35.72 -17.08
CA LEU A 195 -19.77 -34.48 -16.75
C LEU A 195 -19.86 -34.29 -15.22
N ILE A 196 -20.11 -35.36 -14.46
CA ILE A 196 -20.07 -35.34 -12.99
C ILE A 196 -18.72 -34.84 -12.51
N LEU A 197 -17.62 -35.36 -13.06
CA LEU A 197 -16.27 -34.98 -12.63
C LEU A 197 -16.01 -33.47 -12.78
N ILE A 198 -16.39 -32.88 -13.92
CA ILE A 198 -16.18 -31.44 -14.13
C ILE A 198 -17.12 -30.60 -13.26
N LEU A 199 -18.38 -31.00 -13.07
CA LEU A 199 -19.30 -30.33 -12.15
C LEU A 199 -18.75 -30.32 -10.72
N ASP A 200 -18.25 -31.46 -10.24
CA ASP A 200 -17.64 -31.59 -8.92
C ASP A 200 -16.37 -30.75 -8.78
N ASN A 201 -15.51 -30.73 -9.81
CA ASN A 201 -14.31 -29.90 -9.83
C ASN A 201 -14.65 -28.41 -9.75
N VAL A 202 -15.64 -27.95 -10.51
CA VAL A 202 -16.10 -26.54 -10.48
C VAL A 202 -16.69 -26.22 -9.11
N ASN A 203 -17.59 -27.07 -8.59
CA ASN A 203 -18.18 -26.89 -7.26
C ASN A 203 -17.11 -26.83 -6.16
N SER A 204 -16.17 -27.76 -6.17
CA SER A 204 -15.08 -27.83 -5.21
C SER A 204 -14.22 -26.57 -5.26
N TYR A 205 -13.84 -26.13 -6.46
CA TYR A 205 -13.06 -24.91 -6.65
C TYR A 205 -13.81 -23.67 -6.13
N LEU A 206 -15.06 -23.48 -6.57
CA LEU A 206 -15.88 -22.33 -6.17
C LEU A 206 -16.28 -22.34 -4.68
N SER A 207 -16.23 -23.49 -4.01
CA SER A 207 -16.48 -23.60 -2.58
C SER A 207 -15.35 -23.03 -1.71
N ASN A 208 -14.18 -22.74 -2.30
CA ASN A 208 -13.06 -22.16 -1.57
C ASN A 208 -13.39 -20.71 -1.12
N PRO A 209 -13.42 -20.43 0.20
CA PRO A 209 -13.81 -19.12 0.72
C PRO A 209 -12.83 -17.99 0.38
N VAL A 210 -11.62 -18.31 -0.08
CA VAL A 210 -10.61 -17.33 -0.48
C VAL A 210 -10.91 -16.71 -1.85
N ILE A 211 -11.73 -17.37 -2.68
CA ILE A 211 -12.15 -16.82 -3.98
C ILE A 211 -12.99 -15.56 -3.75
N GLN A 212 -12.52 -14.44 -4.28
CA GLN A 212 -13.21 -13.16 -4.24
C GLN A 212 -13.56 -12.73 -5.67
N ILE A 213 -14.78 -12.23 -5.86
CA ILE A 213 -15.28 -11.73 -7.15
C ILE A 213 -15.29 -10.21 -7.12
N GLY A 214 -14.71 -9.59 -8.14
CA GLY A 214 -14.63 -8.14 -8.25
C GLY A 214 -13.63 -7.69 -9.30
N ASN A 215 -13.08 -6.49 -9.12
CA ASN A 215 -12.24 -5.81 -10.13
C ASN A 215 -10.85 -5.45 -9.60
N GLU A 216 -10.48 -5.92 -8.40
CA GLU A 216 -9.20 -5.61 -7.77
C GLU A 216 -8.18 -6.75 -7.98
N ILE A 217 -6.89 -6.46 -7.78
CA ILE A 217 -5.82 -7.46 -7.85
C ILE A 217 -6.11 -8.61 -6.87
N GLY A 218 -5.94 -9.85 -7.33
CA GLY A 218 -6.23 -11.07 -6.57
C GLY A 218 -7.70 -11.49 -6.55
N GLN A 219 -8.57 -10.79 -7.30
CA GLN A 219 -9.98 -11.15 -7.49
C GLN A 219 -10.22 -11.72 -8.90
N PHE A 220 -11.35 -12.40 -9.08
CA PHE A 220 -11.83 -12.86 -10.37
C PHE A 220 -12.90 -11.91 -10.94
N PRO A 221 -12.88 -11.61 -12.25
CA PRO A 221 -13.87 -10.74 -12.90
C PRO A 221 -15.30 -11.27 -12.79
N GLN A 222 -16.24 -10.37 -12.52
CA GLN A 222 -17.66 -10.71 -12.35
C GLN A 222 -18.28 -11.33 -13.61
N ASP A 223 -17.93 -10.84 -14.79
CA ASP A 223 -18.47 -11.31 -16.07
C ASP A 223 -18.06 -12.75 -16.39
N VAL A 224 -16.80 -13.10 -16.13
CA VAL A 224 -16.30 -14.48 -16.31
C VAL A 224 -16.92 -15.43 -15.28
N TYR A 225 -17.09 -14.96 -14.04
CA TYR A 225 -17.78 -15.73 -12.99
C TYR A 225 -19.25 -16.02 -13.35
N ASP A 226 -19.97 -15.00 -13.83
CA ASP A 226 -21.38 -15.15 -14.25
C ASP A 226 -21.50 -16.13 -15.44
N GLU A 227 -20.57 -16.08 -16.38
CA GLU A 227 -20.53 -17.04 -17.50
C GLU A 227 -20.25 -18.47 -17.02
N LEU A 228 -19.31 -18.66 -16.08
CA LEU A 228 -19.04 -19.96 -15.47
C LEU A 228 -20.29 -20.53 -14.79
N LEU A 229 -21.01 -19.74 -13.99
CA LEU A 229 -22.26 -20.16 -13.35
C LEU A 229 -23.35 -20.50 -14.37
N ALA A 230 -23.45 -19.75 -15.47
CA ALA A 230 -24.42 -20.04 -16.52
C ALA A 230 -24.12 -21.37 -17.23
N LYS A 231 -22.84 -21.65 -17.53
CA LYS A 231 -22.43 -22.94 -18.11
C LYS A 231 -22.58 -24.09 -17.12
N GLN A 232 -22.31 -23.85 -15.85
CA GLN A 232 -22.52 -24.83 -14.78
C GLN A 232 -24.00 -25.20 -14.67
N ALA A 233 -24.91 -24.21 -14.69
CA ALA A 233 -26.35 -24.46 -14.66
C ALA A 233 -26.83 -25.25 -15.89
N ALA A 234 -26.36 -24.90 -17.09
CA ALA A 234 -26.68 -25.66 -18.31
C ALA A 234 -26.17 -27.10 -18.27
N ALA A 235 -24.96 -27.31 -17.73
CA ALA A 235 -24.42 -28.64 -17.49
C ALA A 235 -25.25 -29.44 -16.47
N GLN A 236 -25.73 -28.78 -15.41
CA GLN A 236 -26.60 -29.39 -14.41
C GLN A 236 -27.97 -29.78 -15.00
N ASP A 237 -28.58 -28.93 -15.82
CA ASP A 237 -29.86 -29.24 -16.49
C ASP A 237 -29.76 -30.50 -17.37
N VAL A 238 -28.67 -30.63 -18.15
CA VAL A 238 -28.40 -31.83 -18.97
C VAL A 238 -28.06 -33.04 -18.09
N PHE A 239 -27.40 -32.83 -16.95
CA PHE A 239 -27.13 -33.91 -16.00
C PHE A 239 -28.43 -34.48 -15.41
N ASP A 240 -29.40 -33.64 -15.08
CA ASP A 240 -30.68 -34.04 -14.48
C ASP A 240 -31.71 -34.57 -15.51
N ASP A 241 -31.53 -34.27 -16.80
CA ASP A 241 -32.42 -34.75 -17.87
C ASP A 241 -32.17 -36.22 -18.22
N SER A 242 -33.13 -37.10 -17.89
CA SER A 242 -33.03 -38.54 -18.20
C SER A 242 -33.04 -38.85 -19.69
N GLU A 243 -33.51 -37.92 -20.54
CA GLU A 243 -33.62 -38.09 -22.00
C GLU A 243 -32.47 -37.41 -22.76
N ALA A 244 -31.49 -36.83 -22.06
CA ALA A 244 -30.33 -36.18 -22.67
C ALA A 244 -29.55 -37.14 -23.58
N THR A 245 -29.13 -36.67 -24.76
CA THR A 245 -28.29 -37.46 -25.66
C THR A 245 -26.81 -37.36 -25.27
N GLN A 246 -25.98 -38.28 -25.77
CA GLN A 246 -24.53 -38.18 -25.55
C GLN A 246 -23.94 -36.90 -26.16
N GLU A 247 -24.48 -36.44 -27.30
CA GLU A 247 -24.04 -35.19 -27.94
C GLU A 247 -24.33 -33.98 -27.04
N ASP A 248 -25.48 -33.96 -26.36
CA ASP A 248 -25.82 -32.92 -25.39
C ASP A 248 -24.82 -32.92 -24.21
N VAL A 249 -24.52 -34.11 -23.65
CA VAL A 249 -23.58 -34.26 -22.53
C VAL A 249 -22.17 -33.81 -22.91
N ASP A 250 -21.66 -34.26 -24.06
CA ASP A 250 -20.31 -33.93 -24.52
C ASP A 250 -20.17 -32.43 -24.81
N ALA A 251 -21.22 -31.81 -25.37
CA ALA A 251 -21.26 -30.38 -25.65
C ALA A 251 -21.22 -29.53 -24.37
N VAL A 252 -22.04 -29.84 -23.36
CA VAL A 252 -22.03 -29.06 -22.10
C VAL A 252 -20.78 -29.31 -21.28
N LYS A 253 -20.23 -30.53 -21.29
CA LYS A 253 -18.93 -30.84 -20.65
C LYS A 253 -17.83 -29.97 -21.26
N GLY A 254 -17.68 -29.99 -22.58
CA GLY A 254 -16.64 -29.22 -23.27
C GLY A 254 -16.78 -27.71 -23.04
N ALA A 255 -18.02 -27.20 -23.02
CA ALA A 255 -18.29 -25.80 -22.72
C ALA A 255 -17.93 -25.44 -21.27
N LEU A 256 -18.27 -26.28 -20.29
CA LEU A 256 -17.96 -26.08 -18.88
C LEU A 256 -16.45 -26.16 -18.61
N GLU A 257 -15.75 -27.13 -19.22
CA GLU A 257 -14.29 -27.25 -19.12
C GLU A 257 -13.56 -26.03 -19.67
N ALA A 258 -14.00 -25.53 -20.83
CA ALA A 258 -13.42 -24.35 -21.46
C ALA A 258 -13.58 -23.11 -20.57
N ILE A 259 -14.80 -22.81 -20.11
CA ILE A 259 -15.02 -21.62 -19.26
C ILE A 259 -14.36 -21.77 -17.89
N PHE A 260 -14.28 -22.97 -17.32
CA PHE A 260 -13.61 -23.18 -16.03
C PHE A 260 -12.10 -22.93 -16.14
N LYS A 261 -11.49 -23.33 -17.26
CA LYS A 261 -10.10 -22.96 -17.56
C LYS A 261 -9.95 -21.44 -17.69
N THR A 262 -10.79 -20.80 -18.50
CA THR A 262 -10.78 -19.34 -18.68
C THR A 262 -10.97 -18.60 -17.35
N PHE A 263 -11.86 -19.08 -16.48
CA PHE A 263 -12.08 -18.51 -15.16
C PHE A 263 -10.81 -18.53 -14.31
N LYS A 264 -10.11 -19.68 -14.22
CA LYS A 264 -8.85 -19.77 -13.47
C LYS A 264 -7.76 -18.84 -14.03
N GLU A 265 -7.69 -18.71 -15.35
CA GLU A 265 -6.74 -17.83 -16.05
C GLU A 265 -7.13 -16.34 -15.96
N SER A 266 -8.37 -16.02 -15.60
CA SER A 266 -8.88 -14.64 -15.50
C SER A 266 -8.53 -13.91 -14.21
N LEU A 267 -7.81 -14.56 -13.28
CA LEU A 267 -7.38 -13.93 -12.02
C LEU A 267 -6.68 -12.59 -12.33
N ILE A 268 -7.19 -11.51 -11.73
CA ILE A 268 -6.66 -10.18 -11.96
C ILE A 268 -5.31 -10.06 -11.28
N VAL A 269 -4.25 -9.98 -12.08
CA VAL A 269 -2.87 -9.72 -11.61
C VAL A 269 -2.47 -8.28 -11.91
N ILE A 270 -1.41 -7.83 -11.25
CA ILE A 270 -0.86 -6.50 -11.52
C ILE A 270 -0.30 -6.39 -12.94
N HIS A 271 -0.65 -5.29 -13.60
CA HIS A 271 -0.07 -4.85 -14.87
C HIS A 271 0.65 -3.52 -14.65
N PRO A 272 1.99 -3.53 -14.48
CA PRO A 272 2.78 -2.32 -14.30
C PRO A 272 2.65 -1.34 -15.47
N GLU A 273 2.52 -0.06 -15.16
CA GLU A 273 2.42 1.04 -16.11
C GLU A 273 3.82 1.58 -16.44
N SER A 274 4.08 1.89 -17.72
CA SER A 274 5.42 2.20 -18.27
C SER A 274 6.19 3.34 -17.60
N GLU A 275 5.53 4.25 -16.87
CA GLU A 275 6.17 5.39 -16.20
C GLU A 275 6.15 5.31 -14.66
N LYS A 276 5.37 4.38 -14.11
CA LYS A 276 5.31 4.20 -12.67
C LYS A 276 6.52 3.40 -12.20
N LYS A 277 6.92 3.70 -10.97
CA LYS A 277 7.95 2.96 -10.26
C LYS A 277 7.27 1.90 -9.42
N TYR A 278 7.93 0.77 -9.23
CA TYR A 278 7.38 -0.36 -8.50
C TYR A 278 8.43 -0.99 -7.60
N TYR A 279 7.99 -1.54 -6.47
CA TYR A 279 8.77 -2.47 -5.67
C TYR A 279 8.49 -3.90 -6.14
N ILE A 280 9.51 -4.77 -6.08
CA ILE A 280 9.36 -6.22 -6.32
C ILE A 280 9.84 -6.94 -5.05
N THR A 281 8.90 -7.35 -4.21
CA THR A 281 9.16 -7.99 -2.91
C THR A 281 8.79 -9.46 -2.95
N TYR A 282 9.41 -10.27 -2.08
CA TYR A 282 9.08 -11.69 -1.97
C TYR A 282 8.48 -12.03 -0.61
N ASP A 283 7.59 -13.03 -0.58
CA ASP A 283 6.80 -13.39 0.60
C ASP A 283 7.57 -14.09 1.75
N GLY A 284 8.81 -14.50 1.50
CA GLY A 284 9.53 -15.37 2.43
C GLY A 284 10.22 -14.64 3.59
N GLU A 285 10.45 -13.32 3.47
CA GLU A 285 11.01 -12.50 4.55
C GLU A 285 10.61 -11.04 4.37
N GLU A 286 10.05 -10.45 5.42
CA GLU A 286 9.68 -9.04 5.45
C GLU A 286 10.90 -8.16 5.20
N GLY A 287 10.74 -7.08 4.42
CA GLY A 287 11.84 -6.16 4.15
C GLY A 287 12.74 -6.57 2.97
N LYS A 288 12.60 -7.76 2.38
CA LYS A 288 13.46 -8.20 1.27
C LYS A 288 12.77 -8.29 -0.10
N GLY A 289 13.56 -8.06 -1.16
CA GLY A 289 13.10 -8.05 -2.55
C GLY A 289 14.25 -8.15 -3.54
N ILE A 290 13.94 -8.05 -4.84
CA ILE A 290 14.98 -8.06 -5.90
C ILE A 290 15.89 -6.83 -5.72
N ASN A 291 17.20 -7.04 -5.80
CA ASN A 291 18.21 -5.99 -5.74
C ASN A 291 19.12 -5.99 -6.98
N SER A 292 19.53 -4.79 -7.41
CA SER A 292 20.40 -4.56 -8.56
C SER A 292 21.83 -4.14 -8.24
N LEU A 293 22.18 -3.99 -6.95
CA LEU A 293 23.54 -3.70 -6.49
C LEU A 293 24.23 -4.99 -6.12
N ASP A 294 24.91 -5.65 -7.06
CA ASP A 294 25.69 -6.82 -6.70
C ASP A 294 26.78 -6.48 -5.67
N GLU A 295 26.62 -6.92 -4.42
CA GLU A 295 27.61 -6.75 -3.35
C GLU A 295 28.94 -7.45 -3.68
N ASN A 296 28.90 -8.46 -4.55
CA ASN A 296 30.04 -9.24 -5.01
C ASN A 296 30.62 -8.74 -6.35
N GLY A 297 29.96 -7.78 -7.01
CA GLY A 297 30.45 -7.14 -8.24
C GLY A 297 30.34 -7.96 -9.54
N GLU A 298 29.60 -9.07 -9.54
CA GLU A 298 29.35 -9.94 -10.72
C GLU A 298 28.14 -9.49 -11.58
N GLY A 299 27.38 -8.48 -11.13
CA GLY A 299 26.17 -7.99 -11.78
C GLY A 299 24.93 -8.88 -11.57
N LYS A 300 24.93 -9.79 -10.60
CA LYS A 300 23.83 -10.72 -10.33
C LYS A 300 22.61 -10.05 -9.70
N ALA A 301 21.43 -10.57 -10.01
CA ALA A 301 20.22 -10.30 -9.26
C ALA A 301 20.19 -11.18 -8.00
N PHE A 302 19.88 -10.58 -6.85
CA PHE A 302 19.80 -11.27 -5.58
C PHE A 302 18.76 -10.60 -4.65
N LEU A 303 18.40 -11.29 -3.58
CA LEU A 303 17.47 -10.89 -2.55
C LEU A 303 18.22 -10.12 -1.48
N ASN A 304 17.79 -8.88 -1.24
CA ASN A 304 18.33 -8.04 -0.18
C ASN A 304 17.24 -7.07 0.32
N THR A 305 17.57 -6.25 1.32
CA THR A 305 16.67 -5.21 1.82
C THR A 305 16.17 -4.35 0.65
N PHE A 306 14.85 -4.28 0.45
CA PHE A 306 14.23 -3.67 -0.73
C PHE A 306 14.10 -2.14 -0.64
N ASN A 307 14.32 -1.56 0.54
CA ASN A 307 13.95 -0.17 0.88
C ASN A 307 14.57 0.90 -0.04
N GLU A 308 15.58 0.55 -0.84
CA GLU A 308 16.23 1.47 -1.79
C GLU A 308 16.02 1.11 -3.29
N GLN A 309 15.29 0.04 -3.63
CA GLN A 309 15.24 -0.47 -5.01
C GLN A 309 13.85 -0.33 -5.63
N LYS A 310 13.76 0.57 -6.60
CA LYS A 310 12.56 0.83 -7.42
C LYS A 310 12.80 0.35 -8.84
N PHE A 311 11.78 -0.18 -9.49
CA PHE A 311 11.85 -0.73 -10.84
C PHE A 311 10.85 -0.05 -11.77
N LYS A 312 11.22 0.12 -13.03
CA LYS A 312 10.31 0.46 -14.13
C LYS A 312 10.07 -0.78 -14.99
N PHE A 313 8.89 -0.86 -15.56
CA PHE A 313 8.48 -1.95 -16.44
C PHE A 313 8.19 -1.37 -17.81
N GLU A 314 9.08 -1.61 -18.77
CA GLU A 314 8.84 -1.19 -20.15
C GLU A 314 8.01 -2.25 -20.87
N GLU A 315 6.79 -1.87 -21.27
CA GLU A 315 5.85 -2.77 -21.92
C GLU A 315 6.32 -3.15 -23.34
N VAL A 316 6.28 -4.44 -23.65
CA VAL A 316 6.56 -5.02 -24.96
C VAL A 316 5.40 -5.94 -25.32
N VAL A 317 4.51 -5.47 -26.20
CA VAL A 317 3.34 -6.23 -26.66
C VAL A 317 3.71 -7.10 -27.86
N GLU A 318 3.47 -8.40 -27.76
CA GLU A 318 3.68 -9.36 -28.84
C GLU A 318 2.46 -10.28 -29.00
N GLY A 319 1.67 -10.04 -30.06
CA GLY A 319 0.40 -10.74 -30.25
C GLY A 319 -0.57 -10.43 -29.11
N ASP A 320 -1.07 -11.47 -28.46
CA ASP A 320 -2.01 -11.37 -27.33
C ASP A 320 -1.29 -11.31 -25.96
N PHE A 321 0.05 -11.30 -25.94
CA PHE A 321 0.83 -11.31 -24.71
C PHE A 321 1.52 -9.97 -24.47
N VAL A 322 1.54 -9.59 -23.19
CA VAL A 322 2.29 -8.44 -22.68
C VAL A 322 3.53 -8.96 -21.95
N TYR A 323 4.69 -8.56 -22.43
CA TYR A 323 5.98 -8.76 -21.79
C TYR A 323 6.52 -7.44 -21.25
N TYR A 324 7.50 -7.52 -20.36
CA TYR A 324 8.14 -6.36 -19.75
C TYR A 324 9.66 -6.52 -19.79
N ARG A 325 10.35 -5.42 -20.10
CA ARG A 325 11.75 -5.24 -19.68
C ARG A 325 11.76 -4.56 -18.33
N ILE A 326 12.42 -5.18 -17.36
CA ILE A 326 12.45 -4.69 -15.98
C ILE A 326 13.75 -3.90 -15.78
N GLN A 327 13.63 -2.59 -15.55
CA GLN A 327 14.76 -1.68 -15.36
C GLN A 327 14.89 -1.27 -13.90
N SER A 328 16.09 -1.35 -13.33
CA SER A 328 16.38 -0.73 -12.03
C SER A 328 16.45 0.79 -12.17
N VAL A 329 15.65 1.50 -11.38
CA VAL A 329 15.68 2.98 -11.31
C VAL A 329 17.02 3.47 -10.75
N ARG A 330 17.67 2.67 -9.90
CA ARG A 330 18.88 3.08 -9.19
C ARG A 330 20.09 3.23 -10.12
N ASN A 331 20.25 2.32 -11.08
CA ASN A 331 21.43 2.27 -11.95
C ASN A 331 21.10 2.24 -13.45
N GLY A 332 19.82 2.25 -13.83
CA GLY A 332 19.36 2.24 -15.22
C GLY A 332 19.55 0.91 -15.95
N LYS A 333 20.05 -0.15 -15.28
CA LYS A 333 20.28 -1.46 -15.88
C LYS A 333 18.99 -2.27 -15.97
N TYR A 334 18.92 -3.14 -16.96
CA TYR A 334 17.83 -4.06 -17.22
C TYR A 334 18.16 -5.48 -16.75
N LEU A 335 17.15 -6.13 -16.20
CA LEU A 335 17.20 -7.53 -15.81
C LEU A 335 17.19 -8.42 -17.06
N TYR A 336 18.02 -9.46 -17.08
CA TYR A 336 18.02 -10.48 -18.13
C TYR A 336 18.59 -11.81 -17.63
N ARG A 337 18.38 -12.89 -18.39
CA ARG A 337 19.02 -14.20 -18.15
C ARG A 337 20.25 -14.38 -19.00
N ASP A 338 21.33 -14.87 -18.39
CA ASP A 338 22.57 -15.13 -19.08
C ASP A 338 22.48 -16.27 -20.11
N SER A 339 23.50 -16.39 -20.96
CA SER A 339 23.59 -17.44 -21.98
C SER A 339 23.74 -18.85 -21.42
N ASN A 340 24.07 -19.01 -20.13
CA ASN A 340 24.16 -20.32 -19.48
C ASN A 340 22.77 -20.88 -19.10
N GLY A 341 21.73 -20.03 -19.18
CA GLY A 341 20.34 -20.45 -19.13
C GLY A 341 19.74 -20.52 -17.72
N TYR A 342 20.42 -19.99 -16.71
CA TYR A 342 19.89 -19.99 -15.33
C TYR A 342 20.19 -18.72 -14.52
N THR A 343 21.33 -18.06 -14.74
CA THR A 343 21.71 -16.89 -13.93
C THR A 343 20.93 -15.66 -14.37
N THR A 344 20.38 -14.90 -13.42
CA THR A 344 19.73 -13.61 -13.71
C THR A 344 20.69 -12.47 -13.38
N LEU A 345 20.92 -11.58 -14.33
CA LEU A 345 21.93 -10.53 -14.31
C LEU A 345 21.34 -9.16 -14.67
N TRP A 346 22.14 -8.11 -14.49
CA TRP A 346 21.82 -6.72 -14.83
C TRP A 346 22.77 -6.15 -15.90
N ALA A 347 22.23 -5.65 -17.01
CA ALA A 347 22.99 -5.04 -18.12
C ALA A 347 22.49 -3.63 -18.47
N GLU A 348 23.37 -2.75 -18.96
CA GLU A 348 22.99 -1.39 -19.40
C GLU A 348 22.09 -1.40 -20.64
N ASP A 349 22.30 -2.37 -21.52
CA ASP A 349 21.51 -2.63 -22.72
C ASP A 349 21.25 -4.13 -22.83
N VAL A 350 20.00 -4.48 -23.13
CA VAL A 350 19.53 -5.86 -23.29
C VAL A 350 18.97 -6.11 -24.69
N SER A 351 19.19 -5.19 -25.63
CA SER A 351 18.73 -5.31 -27.01
C SER A 351 19.25 -6.57 -27.73
N SER A 352 20.45 -7.04 -27.38
CA SER A 352 21.05 -8.28 -27.90
C SER A 352 20.53 -9.56 -27.27
N GLU A 353 19.89 -9.48 -26.09
CA GLU A 353 19.49 -10.64 -25.30
C GLU A 353 18.15 -11.25 -25.77
N GLY A 354 17.37 -10.47 -26.53
CA GLY A 354 16.09 -10.89 -27.10
C GLY A 354 15.12 -11.40 -26.02
N ASP A 355 14.64 -12.63 -26.19
CA ASP A 355 13.67 -13.25 -25.28
C ASP A 355 14.22 -13.51 -23.87
N ASN A 356 15.54 -13.47 -23.66
CA ASN A 356 16.15 -13.60 -22.32
C ASN A 356 16.00 -12.33 -21.47
N ALA A 357 15.52 -11.23 -22.02
CA ALA A 357 15.27 -9.97 -21.30
C ALA A 357 13.79 -9.59 -21.23
N LEU A 358 12.90 -10.51 -21.61
CA LEU A 358 11.45 -10.30 -21.64
C LEU A 358 10.78 -11.17 -20.59
N PHE A 359 10.03 -10.53 -19.69
CA PHE A 359 9.34 -11.18 -18.59
C PHE A 359 7.84 -10.95 -18.65
N ARG A 360 7.05 -11.97 -18.30
CA ARG A 360 5.60 -11.92 -18.14
C ARG A 360 5.27 -12.00 -16.66
N ILE A 361 4.23 -11.29 -16.25
CA ILE A 361 3.63 -11.40 -14.91
C ILE A 361 2.46 -12.38 -15.04
N VAL A 362 2.48 -13.46 -14.25
CA VAL A 362 1.45 -14.52 -14.30
C VAL A 362 0.92 -14.85 -12.91
N ALA A 363 -0.34 -15.27 -12.85
CA ALA A 363 -0.95 -15.80 -11.64
C ALA A 363 -0.20 -17.04 -11.13
N THR A 364 -0.24 -17.25 -9.82
CA THR A 364 0.48 -18.35 -9.15
C THR A 364 -0.33 -19.64 -9.04
N GLU A 365 -1.62 -19.58 -9.38
CA GLU A 365 -2.66 -20.60 -9.08
C GLU A 365 -2.88 -20.88 -7.58
N ASN A 366 -2.11 -20.24 -6.70
CA ASN A 366 -2.25 -20.35 -5.25
C ASN A 366 -3.31 -19.36 -4.75
N LEU A 367 -4.50 -19.87 -4.46
CA LEU A 367 -5.63 -19.04 -4.02
C LEU A 367 -5.34 -18.28 -2.71
N GLU A 368 -4.59 -18.85 -1.77
CA GLU A 368 -4.20 -18.18 -0.52
C GLU A 368 -3.25 -16.98 -0.76
N LYS A 369 -2.64 -16.91 -1.95
CA LYS A 369 -1.72 -15.84 -2.37
C LYS A 369 -2.15 -15.24 -3.70
N SER A 370 -3.45 -15.02 -3.88
CA SER A 370 -4.02 -14.56 -5.16
C SER A 370 -3.50 -13.20 -5.62
N SER A 371 -3.05 -12.34 -4.71
CA SER A 371 -2.41 -11.05 -5.03
C SER A 371 -0.93 -11.15 -5.42
N TYR A 372 -0.34 -12.34 -5.29
CA TYR A 372 1.05 -12.60 -5.67
C TYR A 372 1.13 -13.17 -7.07
N VAL A 373 2.28 -13.00 -7.70
CA VAL A 373 2.54 -13.37 -9.09
C VAL A 373 3.83 -14.17 -9.22
N PHE A 374 3.94 -14.94 -10.28
CA PHE A 374 5.24 -15.34 -10.80
C PHE A 374 5.72 -14.33 -11.84
N ILE A 375 7.03 -14.12 -11.87
CA ILE A 375 7.71 -13.39 -12.95
C ILE A 375 8.32 -14.46 -13.86
N GLN A 376 7.70 -14.67 -15.02
CA GLN A 376 8.03 -15.72 -15.98
C GLN A 376 8.91 -15.17 -17.10
N ILE A 377 10.02 -15.82 -17.44
CA ILE A 377 10.86 -15.43 -18.58
C ILE A 377 10.30 -15.99 -19.90
N LYS A 378 10.35 -15.20 -20.97
CA LYS A 378 9.73 -15.54 -22.27
C LYS A 378 10.38 -16.75 -22.95
N VAL A 379 11.70 -16.83 -22.93
CA VAL A 379 12.51 -17.78 -23.71
C VAL A 379 12.11 -19.26 -23.53
N ASP A 380 11.69 -19.67 -22.33
CA ASP A 380 11.30 -21.06 -22.05
C ASP A 380 10.20 -21.20 -20.98
N GLY A 381 9.57 -20.11 -20.57
CA GLY A 381 8.46 -20.11 -19.62
C GLY A 381 8.84 -20.47 -18.18
N LYS A 382 10.13 -20.43 -17.83
CA LYS A 382 10.61 -20.59 -16.44
C LYS A 382 10.38 -19.33 -15.62
N HIS A 383 10.53 -19.42 -14.31
CA HIS A 383 10.17 -18.34 -13.38
C HIS A 383 11.37 -17.86 -12.58
N LEU A 384 11.28 -16.62 -12.10
CA LEU A 384 12.20 -16.09 -11.12
C LEU A 384 12.03 -16.81 -9.77
N GLY A 385 13.14 -17.27 -9.20
CA GLY A 385 13.17 -17.89 -7.88
C GLY A 385 14.57 -18.03 -7.30
N ASN A 386 14.71 -18.75 -6.19
CA ASN A 386 16.00 -19.04 -5.55
C ASN A 386 16.17 -20.55 -5.29
N ASP A 387 17.39 -20.99 -5.00
CA ASP A 387 17.66 -22.38 -4.62
C ASP A 387 17.54 -22.56 -3.10
N THR A 388 16.66 -23.46 -2.65
CA THR A 388 16.50 -23.78 -1.23
C THR A 388 17.69 -24.60 -0.71
N GLY A 389 18.24 -24.25 0.47
CA GLY A 389 19.10 -25.16 1.24
C GLY A 389 20.62 -25.02 1.09
N THR A 390 21.15 -24.06 0.32
CA THR A 390 22.60 -23.82 0.21
C THR A 390 22.90 -22.36 0.55
N GLY A 391 24.01 -22.00 1.20
CA GLY A 391 24.33 -20.64 1.71
C GLY A 391 24.32 -19.45 0.72
N TRP A 392 23.78 -19.65 -0.49
CA TRP A 392 23.58 -18.76 -1.63
C TRP A 392 22.09 -18.34 -1.77
N TRP A 393 21.28 -18.41 -0.69
CA TRP A 393 19.81 -18.18 -0.69
C TRP A 393 19.39 -16.82 -1.26
N SER A 394 20.32 -15.87 -1.37
CA SER A 394 20.07 -14.56 -1.93
C SER A 394 19.97 -14.56 -3.45
N ASP A 395 20.69 -15.40 -4.20
CA ASP A 395 20.72 -15.26 -5.66
C ASP A 395 19.34 -15.54 -6.29
N VAL A 396 18.96 -14.70 -7.25
CA VAL A 396 17.72 -14.83 -8.02
C VAL A 396 18.03 -15.44 -9.38
N TYR A 397 17.51 -16.63 -9.61
CA TYR A 397 17.64 -17.38 -10.86
C TYR A 397 16.34 -17.34 -11.67
N SER A 398 16.45 -17.63 -12.96
CA SER A 398 15.35 -17.54 -13.94
C SER A 398 15.10 -18.89 -14.65
N ASP A 399 15.43 -20.00 -13.99
CA ASP A 399 15.28 -21.38 -14.48
C ASP A 399 14.24 -22.20 -13.70
N LYS A 400 13.52 -21.59 -12.76
CA LYS A 400 12.67 -22.35 -11.82
C LYS A 400 11.37 -22.81 -12.47
N GLY A 401 11.01 -24.07 -12.20
CA GLY A 401 9.64 -24.57 -12.37
C GLY A 401 8.71 -23.93 -11.34
N SER A 402 7.39 -24.01 -11.56
CA SER A 402 6.38 -23.45 -10.65
C SER A 402 6.57 -23.88 -9.19
N ASP A 403 6.93 -25.14 -8.97
CA ASP A 403 7.06 -25.73 -7.62
C ASP A 403 8.22 -25.14 -6.80
N ASN A 404 9.18 -24.49 -7.47
CA ASN A 404 10.36 -23.87 -6.86
C ASN A 404 10.45 -22.36 -7.17
N ALA A 405 9.39 -21.77 -7.74
CA ALA A 405 9.35 -20.36 -8.08
C ALA A 405 9.02 -19.52 -6.83
N ILE A 406 9.51 -18.29 -6.79
CA ILE A 406 9.18 -17.35 -5.72
C ILE A 406 7.84 -16.68 -6.02
N TYR A 407 7.01 -16.55 -4.99
CA TYR A 407 5.83 -15.68 -5.02
C TYR A 407 6.25 -14.23 -4.84
N TRP A 408 6.08 -13.43 -5.90
CA TRP A 408 6.43 -12.01 -5.91
C TRP A 408 5.20 -11.15 -5.65
N GLN A 409 5.40 -10.06 -4.93
CA GLN A 409 4.45 -8.97 -4.85
C GLN A 409 5.06 -7.78 -5.58
N ILE A 410 4.31 -7.21 -6.52
CA ILE A 410 4.69 -5.99 -7.22
C ILE A 410 3.73 -4.90 -6.76
N THR A 411 4.28 -3.83 -6.20
CA THR A 411 3.49 -2.71 -5.65
C THR A 411 3.97 -1.41 -6.23
N ALA A 412 3.05 -0.49 -6.55
CA ALA A 412 3.45 0.84 -6.99
C ALA A 412 4.28 1.52 -5.89
N ALA A 413 5.40 2.12 -6.27
CA ALA A 413 6.17 2.96 -5.38
C ALA A 413 5.49 4.33 -5.35
N ASP A 414 4.64 4.53 -4.34
CA ASP A 414 4.09 5.84 -4.01
C ASP A 414 5.22 6.68 -3.41
N ASP A 415 6.01 7.32 -4.28
CA ASP A 415 7.16 8.13 -3.85
C ASP A 415 6.74 9.19 -2.82
N LEU A 416 7.58 9.40 -1.81
CA LEU A 416 7.43 10.50 -0.88
C LEU A 416 7.41 11.83 -1.65
N THR A 417 6.34 12.60 -1.50
CA THR A 417 6.16 13.86 -2.21
C THR A 417 5.80 14.96 -1.23
N ASN A 418 6.24 16.19 -1.51
CA ASN A 418 5.82 17.39 -0.76
C ASN A 418 4.69 18.09 -1.51
N GLY A 419 3.48 18.06 -0.96
CA GLY A 419 2.32 18.82 -1.44
C GLY A 419 2.23 20.24 -0.85
N GLY A 420 3.13 20.59 0.06
CA GLY A 420 3.18 21.88 0.74
C GLY A 420 4.13 22.89 0.07
N THR A 421 4.65 23.81 0.87
CA THR A 421 5.64 24.81 0.45
C THR A 421 7.05 24.41 0.91
N ALA A 422 8.06 25.24 0.61
CA ALA A 422 9.43 25.03 1.11
C ALA A 422 9.57 25.24 2.63
N THR A 423 8.64 25.97 3.26
CA THR A 423 8.64 26.21 4.72
C THR A 423 7.56 25.41 5.45
N ASP A 424 6.48 25.06 4.76
CA ASP A 424 5.37 24.29 5.33
C ASP A 424 5.26 22.98 4.56
N ILE A 425 6.00 21.96 5.00
CA ILE A 425 6.18 20.69 4.29
C ILE A 425 5.01 19.76 4.62
N VAL A 426 4.33 19.27 3.58
CA VAL A 426 3.20 18.34 3.72
C VAL A 426 3.49 17.09 2.92
N LEU A 427 3.78 15.98 3.59
CA LEU A 427 4.27 14.76 2.97
C LEU A 427 3.15 13.74 2.75
N THR A 428 3.20 13.11 1.58
CA THR A 428 2.31 12.01 1.20
C THR A 428 3.11 10.91 0.51
N GLY A 429 2.66 9.66 0.64
CA GLY A 429 3.29 8.49 0.03
C GLY A 429 4.09 7.67 1.03
N ARG A 430 4.95 6.78 0.54
CA ARG A 430 5.78 5.90 1.36
C ARG A 430 7.01 6.63 1.86
N TRP A 431 7.36 6.44 3.13
CA TRP A 431 8.56 7.02 3.73
C TRP A 431 9.83 6.65 2.95
N ASP A 432 10.67 7.67 2.70
CA ASP A 432 11.94 7.57 1.97
C ASP A 432 12.88 8.67 2.48
N SER A 433 13.93 8.28 3.21
CA SER A 433 14.81 9.23 3.91
C SER A 433 15.60 10.13 2.96
N ASP A 434 16.03 9.60 1.81
CA ASP A 434 16.83 10.36 0.84
C ASP A 434 15.99 11.43 0.15
N THR A 435 14.76 11.07 -0.20
CA THR A 435 13.77 11.99 -0.74
C THR A 435 13.39 13.05 0.28
N PHE A 436 13.17 12.66 1.55
CA PHE A 436 12.91 13.60 2.64
C PHE A 436 14.06 14.61 2.82
N ASN A 437 15.30 14.12 2.89
CA ASN A 437 16.49 14.98 3.01
C ASN A 437 16.65 15.92 1.81
N THR A 438 16.27 15.49 0.61
CA THR A 438 16.25 16.33 -0.60
C THR A 438 15.15 17.38 -0.54
N ILE A 439 13.96 17.03 -0.05
CA ILE A 439 12.82 17.94 0.12
C ILE A 439 13.15 19.05 1.12
N ILE A 440 13.71 18.68 2.29
CA ILE A 440 14.12 19.65 3.31
C ILE A 440 15.31 20.48 2.81
N GLY A 441 16.37 19.81 2.36
CA GLY A 441 17.58 20.45 1.84
C GLY A 441 18.11 21.57 2.73
N GLU A 442 18.46 22.70 2.11
CA GLU A 442 18.97 23.89 2.79
C GLU A 442 17.88 24.71 3.51
N ASN A 443 16.60 24.35 3.35
CA ASN A 443 15.48 25.11 3.93
C ASN A 443 15.25 24.81 5.42
N ALA A 444 15.90 23.79 6.02
CA ALA A 444 15.66 23.37 7.40
C ALA A 444 15.51 24.50 8.43
N PRO A 445 16.33 25.58 8.43
CA PRO A 445 16.20 26.68 9.40
C PRO A 445 14.93 27.53 9.23
N PHE A 446 14.24 27.41 8.09
CA PHE A 446 13.04 28.18 7.74
C PHE A 446 11.76 27.34 7.76
N VAL A 447 11.86 26.01 7.89
CA VAL A 447 10.72 25.11 7.94
C VAL A 447 9.91 25.37 9.22
N THR A 448 8.63 25.65 9.11
CA THR A 448 7.70 25.90 10.22
C THR A 448 6.79 24.73 10.50
N THR A 449 6.65 23.82 9.55
CA THR A 449 5.77 22.66 9.66
C THR A 449 6.32 21.49 8.85
N ILE A 450 6.23 20.28 9.42
CA ILE A 450 6.39 19.01 8.70
C ILE A 450 5.18 18.12 9.03
N ASP A 451 4.40 17.75 8.02
CA ASP A 451 3.22 16.91 8.19
C ASP A 451 3.44 15.51 7.60
N PHE A 452 3.51 14.49 8.46
CA PHE A 452 3.66 13.07 8.12
C PHE A 452 2.33 12.30 8.17
N THR A 453 1.19 12.95 8.42
CA THR A 453 -0.08 12.25 8.69
C THR A 453 -0.61 11.41 7.51
N ASN A 454 -0.08 11.61 6.30
CA ASN A 454 -0.38 10.81 5.10
C ASN A 454 0.83 10.02 4.58
N VAL A 455 1.82 9.77 5.44
CA VAL A 455 3.02 8.99 5.12
C VAL A 455 2.88 7.56 5.66
N THR A 456 3.14 6.57 4.81
CA THR A 456 3.17 5.15 5.20
C THR A 456 4.60 4.69 5.49
N ASP A 457 4.75 3.66 6.31
CA ASP A 457 6.04 3.04 6.68
C ASP A 457 7.05 3.95 7.42
N LEU A 458 6.59 5.07 7.97
CA LEU A 458 7.40 5.86 8.91
C LEU A 458 7.41 5.14 10.26
N THR A 459 8.59 4.68 10.70
CA THR A 459 8.76 3.92 11.96
C THR A 459 9.43 4.72 13.08
N GLU A 460 10.13 5.80 12.73
CA GLU A 460 10.81 6.69 13.67
C GLU A 460 10.82 8.13 13.11
N LEU A 461 10.89 9.12 13.99
CA LEU A 461 11.00 10.51 13.56
C LEU A 461 12.40 10.78 12.97
N PRO A 462 12.49 11.43 11.79
CA PRO A 462 13.78 11.77 11.20
C PRO A 462 14.46 12.90 11.97
N SER A 463 15.77 12.77 12.21
CA SER A 463 16.58 13.83 12.78
C SER A 463 17.01 14.84 11.72
N VAL A 464 16.69 16.12 11.91
CA VAL A 464 17.01 17.20 10.96
C VAL A 464 17.92 18.23 11.62
N ALA A 465 19.18 18.28 11.19
CA ALA A 465 20.16 19.23 11.71
C ALA A 465 19.79 20.67 11.33
N GLY A 466 19.78 21.57 12.32
CA GLY A 466 19.49 22.99 12.10
C GLY A 466 18.04 23.27 11.73
N LEU A 467 17.11 22.34 11.99
CA LEU A 467 15.68 22.59 11.87
C LEU A 467 15.28 23.80 12.73
N ASN A 468 14.40 24.63 12.19
CA ASN A 468 13.78 25.71 12.95
C ASN A 468 13.25 25.16 14.30
N PRO A 469 13.66 25.73 15.44
CA PRO A 469 13.24 25.24 16.76
C PRO A 469 11.73 25.36 17.01
N ASN A 470 11.01 26.16 16.23
CA ASN A 470 9.56 26.31 16.34
C ASN A 470 8.77 25.44 15.36
N CYS A 471 9.45 24.55 14.61
CA CYS A 471 8.79 23.68 13.65
C CYS A 471 7.85 22.70 14.37
N LEU A 472 6.58 22.68 13.97
CA LEU A 472 5.64 21.64 14.39
C LEU A 472 5.76 20.41 13.49
N ILE A 473 5.82 19.23 14.09
CA ILE A 473 5.84 17.95 13.38
C ILE A 473 4.53 17.21 13.65
N TYR A 474 3.71 16.99 12.62
CA TYR A 474 2.44 16.27 12.74
C TYR A 474 2.62 14.80 12.36
N VAL A 475 2.18 13.89 13.22
CA VAL A 475 2.24 12.43 13.02
C VAL A 475 0.93 11.75 13.44
N ASN A 476 0.72 10.51 12.99
CA ASN A 476 -0.33 9.64 13.54
C ASN A 476 0.19 8.87 14.76
N GLU A 477 -0.73 8.30 15.54
CA GLU A 477 -0.39 7.37 16.61
C GLU A 477 0.43 6.16 16.11
N GLY A 478 1.24 5.56 17.00
CA GLY A 478 2.07 4.39 16.70
C GLY A 478 3.57 4.68 16.59
N LEU A 479 3.97 5.95 16.51
CA LEU A 479 5.37 6.37 16.61
C LEU A 479 5.78 6.63 18.07
N ASN A 480 6.99 6.20 18.43
CA ASN A 480 7.59 6.59 19.70
C ASN A 480 8.14 8.02 19.58
N VAL A 481 7.52 8.94 20.33
CA VAL A 481 7.87 10.37 20.35
C VAL A 481 8.18 10.86 21.78
N ASP A 482 8.50 9.92 22.68
CA ASP A 482 8.78 10.21 24.08
C ASP A 482 9.99 11.15 24.22
N GLY A 483 9.76 12.31 24.84
CA GLY A 483 10.80 13.32 25.07
C GLY A 483 11.04 14.27 23.90
N GLU A 484 10.34 14.09 22.78
CA GLU A 484 10.40 15.02 21.64
C GLU A 484 9.58 16.29 21.92
N GLU A 485 10.09 17.43 21.47
CA GLU A 485 9.41 18.72 21.57
C GLU A 485 8.73 19.06 20.24
N ASN A 486 7.62 19.80 20.30
CA ASN A 486 6.91 20.31 19.12
C ASN A 486 6.35 19.22 18.17
N VAL A 487 6.15 18.01 18.69
CA VAL A 487 5.48 16.90 17.98
C VAL A 487 4.02 16.84 18.38
N VAL A 488 3.14 16.79 17.38
CA VAL A 488 1.68 16.72 17.52
C VAL A 488 1.21 15.38 16.97
N VAL A 489 0.55 14.58 17.81
CA VAL A 489 0.09 13.22 17.52
C VAL A 489 -1.42 13.21 17.29
N PHE A 490 -1.86 12.63 16.17
CA PHE A 490 -3.27 12.40 15.84
C PHE A 490 -3.68 10.97 16.25
N ASN A 491 -4.71 10.85 17.09
CA ASN A 491 -5.18 9.57 17.67
C ASN A 491 -6.63 9.22 17.25
N GLY A 492 -7.10 9.75 16.11
CA GLY A 492 -8.46 9.51 15.60
C GLY A 492 -9.59 10.24 16.36
N GLU A 493 -9.39 10.62 17.62
CA GLU A 493 -10.34 11.40 18.44
C GLU A 493 -9.98 12.89 18.52
N GLY A 494 -8.70 13.22 18.34
CA GLY A 494 -8.18 14.59 18.37
C GLY A 494 -6.70 14.65 18.00
N ALA A 495 -6.04 15.73 18.42
CA ALA A 495 -4.60 15.94 18.26
C ALA A 495 -4.02 16.50 19.55
N GLU A 496 -2.90 15.93 19.99
CA GLU A 496 -2.26 16.26 21.27
C GLU A 496 -0.74 16.39 21.13
N ALA A 497 -0.13 17.21 21.98
CA ALA A 497 1.32 17.36 22.06
C ALA A 497 1.76 17.40 23.54
N SER A 498 2.72 16.56 23.92
CA SER A 498 3.17 16.49 25.31
C SER A 498 3.95 17.74 25.75
N ASN A 499 4.75 18.33 24.85
CA ASN A 499 5.51 19.55 25.15
C ASN A 499 5.74 20.38 23.88
N VAL A 500 5.30 21.63 23.90
CA VAL A 500 5.54 22.62 22.85
C VAL A 500 6.45 23.72 23.40
N VAL A 501 7.59 23.94 22.75
CA VAL A 501 8.59 24.93 23.15
C VAL A 501 8.84 25.88 21.99
N LEU A 502 8.43 27.13 22.19
CA LEU A 502 8.54 28.20 21.21
C LEU A 502 9.67 29.17 21.60
N GLN A 503 10.60 29.38 20.68
CA GLN A 503 11.73 30.29 20.81
C GLN A 503 11.44 31.63 20.13
N ASP A 504 11.81 32.72 20.79
CA ASP A 504 11.59 34.07 20.28
C ASP A 504 12.30 34.33 18.95
N GLY A 505 11.62 35.09 18.07
CA GLY A 505 12.15 35.52 16.77
C GLY A 505 12.12 34.46 15.66
N TYR A 506 12.01 33.18 15.98
CA TYR A 506 11.86 32.10 15.00
C TYR A 506 10.43 32.01 14.48
N SER A 507 10.27 31.92 13.16
CA SER A 507 8.95 31.79 12.53
C SER A 507 8.21 30.56 13.06
N PHE A 508 6.90 30.68 13.19
CA PHE A 508 5.99 29.64 13.63
C PHE A 508 4.78 29.60 12.71
N ASN A 509 4.33 28.39 12.38
CA ASN A 509 3.08 28.19 11.66
C ASN A 509 2.38 26.97 12.22
N ASN A 510 1.17 27.18 12.76
CA ASN A 510 0.29 26.10 13.15
C ASN A 510 -0.90 26.05 12.18
N VAL A 511 -1.09 24.90 11.52
CA VAL A 511 -2.17 24.72 10.53
C VAL A 511 -3.28 23.79 11.03
N LYS A 512 -3.10 23.15 12.19
CA LYS A 512 -4.06 22.23 12.79
C LYS A 512 -4.30 22.57 14.27
N ASN A 513 -5.54 22.50 14.72
CA ASN A 513 -5.83 22.71 16.15
C ASN A 513 -5.44 21.46 16.94
N PHE A 514 -4.79 21.64 18.09
CA PHE A 514 -4.42 20.55 19.00
C PHE A 514 -4.40 21.04 20.45
N THR A 515 -4.31 20.12 21.41
CA THR A 515 -4.12 20.45 22.83
C THR A 515 -2.68 20.14 23.24
N ALA A 516 -1.98 21.10 23.83
CA ALA A 516 -0.66 20.89 24.41
C ALA A 516 -0.77 20.61 25.91
N ASP A 517 -0.23 19.49 26.39
CA ASP A 517 -0.13 19.20 27.83
C ASP A 517 0.68 20.29 28.52
N LYS A 518 1.76 20.73 27.86
CA LYS A 518 2.58 21.88 28.21
C LYS A 518 2.94 22.67 26.96
N ILE A 519 2.81 23.99 27.04
CA ILE A 519 3.33 24.90 26.02
C ILE A 519 4.08 26.04 26.69
N SER A 520 5.20 26.46 26.10
CA SER A 520 6.00 27.56 26.62
C SER A 520 6.57 28.44 25.51
N TYR A 521 6.68 29.74 25.81
CA TYR A 521 7.37 30.73 24.98
C TYR A 521 8.23 31.62 25.88
N THR A 522 9.52 31.77 25.56
CA THR A 522 10.45 32.57 26.35
C THR A 522 10.97 33.75 25.53
N ARG A 523 10.95 34.95 26.13
CA ARG A 523 11.48 36.17 25.53
C ARG A 523 12.35 36.95 26.50
N SER A 524 13.53 37.38 26.03
CA SER A 524 14.40 38.30 26.75
C SER A 524 13.91 39.74 26.64
N LEU A 525 14.01 40.48 27.74
CA LEU A 525 13.56 41.87 27.83
C LEU A 525 14.77 42.79 28.07
N SER A 526 15.11 43.61 27.08
CA SER A 526 16.26 44.52 27.16
C SER A 526 15.94 45.83 27.89
N ASP A 527 14.68 46.28 27.84
CA ASP A 527 14.27 47.62 28.27
C ASP A 527 12.93 47.60 29.04
N ASP A 528 12.68 48.63 29.84
CA ASP A 528 11.43 48.81 30.59
C ASP A 528 10.29 49.44 29.77
N GLY A 529 10.50 49.57 28.45
CA GLY A 529 9.52 50.08 27.51
C GLY A 529 8.38 49.09 27.25
N TRP A 530 7.32 49.58 26.61
CA TRP A 530 6.29 48.70 26.06
C TRP A 530 6.84 47.90 24.89
N ILE A 531 6.39 46.65 24.77
CA ILE A 531 6.66 45.72 23.67
C ILE A 531 5.36 45.17 23.10
N THR A 532 5.38 44.70 21.86
CA THR A 532 4.27 43.93 21.29
C THR A 532 4.45 42.43 21.51
N VAL A 533 3.35 41.70 21.75
CA VAL A 533 3.35 40.24 21.87
C VAL A 533 2.07 39.65 21.28
N CYS A 534 2.19 38.48 20.64
CA CYS A 534 1.05 37.62 20.29
C CYS A 534 1.47 36.16 20.47
N LEU A 535 0.58 35.31 20.97
CA LEU A 535 0.86 33.91 21.30
C LEU A 535 -0.23 33.00 20.72
N PRO A 536 0.07 31.76 20.31
CA PRO A 536 -0.93 30.87 19.71
C PRO A 536 -1.78 30.13 20.75
N PHE A 537 -1.66 30.50 22.03
CA PHE A 537 -2.33 29.88 23.17
C PHE A 537 -2.73 30.93 24.22
N ASP A 538 -3.71 30.59 25.04
CA ASP A 538 -4.16 31.40 26.17
C ASP A 538 -3.19 31.29 27.35
N VAL A 539 -2.84 32.41 28.00
CA VAL A 539 -1.95 32.40 29.16
C VAL A 539 -2.18 33.59 30.09
N ASN A 540 -2.20 33.32 31.39
CA ASN A 540 -2.14 34.35 32.43
C ASN A 540 -0.68 34.72 32.68
N GLN A 541 -0.38 36.01 32.83
CA GLN A 541 1.00 36.45 33.05
C GLN A 541 1.07 37.56 34.10
N ASP A 542 1.20 37.16 35.36
CA ASP A 542 1.21 38.06 36.52
C ASP A 542 2.51 38.88 36.63
N ASP A 543 3.58 38.47 35.95
CA ASP A 543 4.85 39.19 35.95
C ASP A 543 4.90 40.31 34.91
N MET A 544 3.86 40.41 34.05
CA MET A 544 3.76 41.42 33.01
C MET A 544 2.54 42.34 33.19
N ILE A 545 2.70 43.57 32.74
CA ILE A 545 1.61 44.49 32.47
C ILE A 545 1.19 44.31 31.00
N LEU A 546 0.12 43.56 30.79
CA LEU A 546 -0.58 43.39 29.51
C LEU A 546 -1.68 44.44 29.27
N GLU A 547 -1.78 44.90 28.02
CA GLU A 547 -2.88 45.73 27.53
C GLU A 547 -3.33 45.34 26.11
N GLU A 548 -4.63 45.43 25.85
CA GLU A 548 -5.25 45.12 24.55
C GLU A 548 -5.68 46.40 23.82
N PHE A 549 -5.73 46.35 22.49
CA PHE A 549 -6.14 47.49 21.68
C PHE A 549 -7.66 47.67 21.74
N ALA A 550 -8.12 48.77 22.33
CA ALA A 550 -9.51 48.94 22.73
C ALA A 550 -10.27 49.99 21.91
N ASP A 551 -9.63 51.10 21.53
CA ASP A 551 -10.27 52.17 20.77
C ASP A 551 -9.25 53.07 20.05
N VAL A 552 -9.74 54.00 19.23
CA VAL A 552 -8.94 55.03 18.58
C VAL A 552 -9.56 56.40 18.84
N GLU A 553 -8.78 57.31 19.41
CA GLU A 553 -9.13 58.73 19.48
C GLU A 553 -8.41 59.51 18.39
N THR A 554 -9.18 59.99 17.40
CA THR A 554 -8.66 60.85 16.35
C THR A 554 -8.62 62.29 16.87
N THR A 555 -7.43 62.83 17.09
CA THR A 555 -7.28 64.23 17.50
C THR A 555 -7.30 65.14 16.27
N ALA A 556 -7.76 66.39 16.45
CA ALA A 556 -7.85 67.37 15.36
C ALA A 556 -6.48 67.86 14.84
N GLU A 557 -5.37 67.43 15.47
CA GLU A 557 -4.01 67.83 15.12
C GLU A 557 -3.08 66.61 14.99
N ASP A 558 -2.87 66.18 13.74
CA ASP A 558 -1.68 65.47 13.22
C ASP A 558 -1.19 64.19 13.93
N LYS A 559 -1.94 63.61 14.87
CA LYS A 559 -1.72 62.29 15.47
C LYS A 559 -3.05 61.58 15.78
N ASP A 560 -3.04 60.26 15.68
CA ASP A 560 -4.13 59.41 16.15
C ASP A 560 -3.65 58.65 17.40
N GLU A 561 -4.45 58.66 18.45
CA GLU A 561 -4.14 57.97 19.70
C GLU A 561 -4.79 56.58 19.69
N MET A 562 -3.95 55.54 19.75
CA MET A 562 -4.36 54.15 19.87
C MET A 562 -4.52 53.85 21.36
N ILE A 563 -5.75 53.61 21.78
CA ILE A 563 -6.10 53.40 23.19
C ILE A 563 -5.92 51.93 23.53
N PHE A 564 -5.14 51.67 24.58
CA PHE A 564 -4.89 50.34 25.13
C PHE A 564 -5.43 50.22 26.56
N SER A 565 -6.16 49.14 26.82
CA SER A 565 -6.80 48.84 28.11
C SER A 565 -6.13 47.67 28.82
N ARG A 566 -6.02 47.76 30.14
CA ARG A 566 -5.45 46.70 30.99
C ARG A 566 -6.21 45.38 30.84
N VAL A 567 -5.48 44.29 30.65
CA VAL A 567 -6.00 42.91 30.73
C VAL A 567 -5.16 42.05 31.68
N GLU A 568 -5.75 40.93 32.12
CA GLU A 568 -5.11 39.98 33.04
C GLU A 568 -4.44 38.80 32.31
N SER A 569 -4.80 38.55 31.06
CA SER A 569 -4.36 37.37 30.30
C SER A 569 -4.18 37.70 28.82
N VAL A 570 -3.29 36.94 28.17
CA VAL A 570 -3.18 36.89 26.72
C VAL A 570 -4.17 35.84 26.20
N LYS A 571 -4.96 36.21 25.19
CA LYS A 571 -5.76 35.27 24.40
C LYS A 571 -5.01 34.86 23.15
N ALA A 572 -5.21 33.60 22.76
CA ALA A 572 -4.59 33.03 21.58
C ALA A 572 -4.89 33.88 20.33
N ASN A 573 -3.87 34.09 19.50
CA ASN A 573 -3.94 34.83 18.23
C ASN A 573 -4.39 36.29 18.33
N VAL A 574 -4.45 36.85 19.55
CA VAL A 574 -4.75 38.27 19.78
C VAL A 574 -3.44 39.03 20.05
N PRO A 575 -3.20 40.18 19.40
CA PRO A 575 -2.03 41.01 19.66
C PRO A 575 -2.22 41.92 20.89
N TYR A 576 -1.19 42.02 21.73
CA TYR A 576 -1.17 42.81 22.96
C TYR A 576 0.05 43.74 23.03
N LEU A 577 -0.06 44.78 23.85
CA LEU A 577 1.10 45.43 24.45
C LEU A 577 1.46 44.73 25.75
N ALA A 578 2.75 44.62 26.03
CA ALA A 578 3.26 44.07 27.27
C ALA A 578 4.41 44.94 27.79
N LYS A 579 4.53 45.03 29.11
CA LYS A 579 5.63 45.71 29.80
C LYS A 579 5.98 44.94 31.07
N ARG A 580 7.24 45.02 31.51
CA ARG A 580 7.67 44.39 32.76
C ARG A 580 6.83 44.89 33.95
N GLY A 581 6.21 43.97 34.69
CA GLY A 581 5.54 44.25 35.95
C GLY A 581 6.47 44.13 37.16
N LYS A 582 7.59 43.42 37.01
CA LYS A 582 8.64 43.20 38.02
C LYS A 582 10.01 43.19 37.35
N GLU A 583 11.09 43.34 38.11
CA GLU A 583 12.46 43.19 37.58
C GLU A 583 12.74 41.72 37.22
N ILE A 584 12.62 41.41 35.93
CA ILE A 584 12.93 40.12 35.31
C ILE A 584 13.69 40.34 34.00
N ASP A 585 14.70 39.51 33.75
CA ASP A 585 15.50 39.56 32.52
C ASP A 585 14.83 38.80 31.36
N ASN A 586 14.17 37.68 31.68
CA ASN A 586 13.42 36.86 30.74
C ASN A 586 12.00 36.65 31.26
N VAL A 587 11.02 36.80 30.36
CA VAL A 587 9.63 36.41 30.63
C VAL A 587 9.36 35.05 30.00
N ILE A 588 8.74 34.16 30.76
CA ILE A 588 8.29 32.84 30.31
C ILE A 588 6.77 32.84 30.34
N PHE A 589 6.16 32.67 29.18
CA PHE A 589 4.73 32.43 29.05
C PHE A 589 4.52 30.93 28.99
N GLU A 590 3.84 30.36 29.97
CA GLU A 590 3.59 28.92 30.04
C GLU A 590 2.13 28.62 30.36
N ALA A 591 1.61 27.56 29.75
CA ALA A 591 0.27 27.05 30.01
C ALA A 591 0.28 25.51 29.98
N THR A 592 -0.66 24.90 30.70
CA THR A 592 -0.89 23.46 30.70
C THR A 592 -2.28 23.13 30.20
N ASN A 593 -2.42 21.98 29.54
CA ASN A 593 -3.66 21.57 28.87
C ASN A 593 -4.24 22.69 27.99
N ALA A 594 -3.36 23.34 27.22
CA ALA A 594 -3.68 24.55 26.48
C ALA A 594 -4.12 24.21 25.06
N PRO A 595 -5.31 24.66 24.62
CA PRO A 595 -5.67 24.63 23.21
C PRO A 595 -4.71 25.53 22.41
N VAL A 596 -4.14 24.98 21.34
CA VAL A 596 -3.30 25.70 20.39
C VAL A 596 -4.04 25.79 19.08
N TYR A 597 -4.35 27.01 18.66
CA TYR A 597 -5.17 27.27 17.49
C TYR A 597 -4.32 27.49 16.25
N SER A 598 -4.90 27.26 15.08
CA SER A 598 -4.27 27.61 13.80
C SER A 598 -3.89 29.10 13.78
N THR A 599 -2.71 29.39 13.23
CA THR A 599 -2.18 30.74 13.02
C THR A 599 -2.41 31.24 11.60
N GLU A 600 -3.21 30.53 10.79
CA GLU A 600 -3.51 30.91 9.41
C GLU A 600 -4.72 31.84 9.34
N ASN A 601 -4.69 32.76 8.38
CA ASN A 601 -5.81 33.65 8.05
C ASN A 601 -6.38 34.43 9.26
N LEU A 602 -5.49 34.85 10.16
CA LEU A 602 -5.88 35.58 11.37
C LEU A 602 -6.53 36.92 11.01
N SER A 603 -7.64 37.22 11.69
CA SER A 603 -8.27 38.53 11.59
C SER A 603 -7.56 39.51 12.54
N PRO A 604 -7.25 40.74 12.09
CA PRO A 604 -6.72 41.76 12.99
C PRO A 604 -7.78 42.22 13.99
N VAL A 605 -7.30 42.80 15.10
CA VAL A 605 -8.14 43.54 16.04
C VAL A 605 -8.37 44.95 15.49
N SER A 606 -9.64 45.35 15.33
CA SER A 606 -10.04 46.62 14.70
C SER A 606 -11.27 47.23 15.42
N PRO A 607 -11.06 47.89 16.57
CA PRO A 607 -12.14 48.60 17.28
C PRO A 607 -12.64 49.83 16.52
N ALA A 608 -11.81 50.44 15.65
CA ALA A 608 -12.16 51.59 14.84
C ALA A 608 -11.87 51.35 13.35
N ALA A 609 -12.78 51.81 12.48
CA ALA A 609 -12.66 51.64 11.03
C ALA A 609 -11.40 52.33 10.49
N GLY A 610 -10.63 51.58 9.70
CA GLY A 610 -9.39 52.08 9.10
C GLY A 610 -8.13 51.86 9.94
N TYR A 611 -8.23 51.21 11.11
CA TYR A 611 -7.09 50.80 11.94
C TYR A 611 -7.19 49.31 12.27
N ALA A 612 -6.13 48.55 12.03
CA ALA A 612 -6.10 47.12 12.26
C ALA A 612 -4.75 46.72 12.88
N TYR A 613 -4.83 46.07 14.05
CA TYR A 613 -3.70 45.54 14.79
C TYR A 613 -3.56 44.05 14.52
N HIS A 614 -2.44 43.64 13.94
CA HIS A 614 -2.21 42.28 13.43
C HIS A 614 -1.27 41.51 14.35
N ALA A 615 -1.65 40.29 14.72
CA ALA A 615 -0.75 39.29 15.27
C ALA A 615 0.15 38.73 14.16
N ASN A 616 1.43 38.48 14.46
CA ASN A 616 2.41 37.99 13.49
C ASN A 616 3.28 36.87 14.07
N TYR A 617 3.28 35.73 13.39
CA TYR A 617 4.06 34.54 13.75
C TYR A 617 5.22 34.26 12.79
N ARG A 618 5.41 35.08 11.75
CA ARG A 618 6.47 34.89 10.75
C ARG A 618 7.46 36.04 10.79
N LYS A 619 8.73 35.79 10.49
CA LYS A 619 9.65 36.90 10.24
C LYS A 619 9.23 37.62 8.95
N ILE A 620 8.95 38.92 9.04
CA ILE A 620 8.67 39.78 7.88
C ILE A 620 9.82 40.76 7.73
N GLU A 621 10.43 40.86 6.55
CA GLU A 621 11.58 41.74 6.31
C GLU A 621 11.62 42.24 4.87
N GLY A 622 12.54 43.17 4.59
CA GLY A 622 12.70 43.70 3.25
C GLY A 622 11.46 44.46 2.79
N ASN A 623 11.08 44.30 1.52
CA ASN A 623 9.96 45.07 0.96
C ASN A 623 8.61 44.72 1.60
N ASP A 624 8.47 43.55 2.22
CA ASP A 624 7.20 43.07 2.76
C ASP A 624 6.76 43.80 4.02
N VAL A 625 7.67 44.53 4.70
CA VAL A 625 7.31 45.39 5.84
C VAL A 625 6.87 46.80 5.44
N VAL A 626 7.04 47.19 4.17
CA VAL A 626 6.71 48.56 3.72
C VAL A 626 5.22 48.82 3.89
N GLY A 627 4.89 49.98 4.48
CA GLY A 627 3.50 50.37 4.74
C GLY A 627 2.92 49.86 6.05
N PHE A 628 3.59 48.93 6.74
CA PHE A 628 3.22 48.54 8.11
C PHE A 628 3.70 49.55 9.14
N TYR A 629 2.98 49.66 10.24
CA TYR A 629 3.29 50.54 11.35
C TYR A 629 3.93 49.72 12.47
N LEU A 630 5.21 49.97 12.71
CA LEU A 630 6.03 49.27 13.69
C LEU A 630 6.19 50.11 14.94
N MET A 631 6.18 49.46 16.11
CA MET A 631 6.40 50.15 17.37
C MET A 631 7.83 50.69 17.42
N ASN A 632 7.98 51.95 17.84
CA ASN A 632 9.29 52.54 18.04
C ASN A 632 10.02 51.92 19.25
N ASN A 633 11.34 52.09 19.32
CA ASN A 633 12.15 51.52 20.41
C ASN A 633 11.78 52.06 21.80
N ALA A 634 11.17 53.25 21.87
CA ALA A 634 10.70 53.84 23.12
C ALA A 634 9.40 53.21 23.65
N GLY A 635 8.68 52.44 22.83
CA GLY A 635 7.37 51.88 23.18
C GLY A 635 6.29 52.95 23.39
N THR A 636 6.35 54.05 22.64
CA THR A 636 5.44 55.20 22.79
C THR A 636 4.55 55.46 21.56
N ALA A 637 4.91 54.91 20.41
CA ALA A 637 4.15 55.08 19.17
C ALA A 637 4.46 53.98 18.16
N PHE A 638 3.57 53.80 17.19
CA PHE A 638 3.81 53.04 15.96
C PHE A 638 4.02 53.99 14.77
N ALA A 639 5.03 53.69 13.96
CA ALA A 639 5.42 54.50 12.82
C ALA A 639 5.48 53.66 11.54
N LYS A 640 4.96 54.22 10.45
CA LYS A 640 4.86 53.55 9.15
C LYS A 640 6.24 53.34 8.54
N VAL A 641 6.58 52.13 8.13
CA VAL A 641 7.80 51.87 7.35
C VAL A 641 7.67 52.56 6.00
N ALA A 642 8.61 53.47 5.70
CA ALA A 642 8.59 54.25 4.48
C ALA A 642 8.99 53.42 3.24
N GLU A 643 8.47 53.81 2.08
CA GLU A 643 8.88 53.22 0.80
C GLU A 643 10.38 53.43 0.56
N GLY A 644 11.05 52.45 -0.06
CA GLY A 644 12.46 52.56 -0.43
C GLY A 644 13.46 52.50 0.74
N THR A 645 13.00 52.43 1.99
CA THR A 645 13.84 52.24 3.18
C THR A 645 13.65 50.92 3.94
N PRO A 646 13.38 49.77 3.29
CA PRO A 646 13.09 48.51 3.98
C PRO A 646 14.31 47.90 4.69
N ASN A 647 15.54 48.25 4.28
CA ASN A 647 16.78 47.51 4.58
C ASN A 647 17.32 47.69 6.02
N GLY A 648 16.47 48.04 6.97
CA GLY A 648 16.73 48.01 8.41
C GLY A 648 15.49 47.71 9.26
N SER A 649 14.35 47.43 8.62
CA SER A 649 13.06 47.19 9.25
C SER A 649 12.69 45.72 9.10
N TYR A 650 12.33 45.08 10.21
CA TYR A 650 11.83 43.72 10.21
C TYR A 650 10.86 43.53 11.38
N ILE A 651 9.95 42.58 11.23
CA ILE A 651 9.02 42.15 12.27
C ILE A 651 9.41 40.73 12.65
N PRO A 652 10.00 40.50 13.82
CA PRO A 652 10.20 39.16 14.35
C PRO A 652 8.87 38.41 14.51
N ALA A 653 8.92 37.08 14.54
CA ALA A 653 7.79 36.27 14.97
C ALA A 653 7.36 36.61 16.41
N PHE A 654 6.10 36.34 16.75
CA PHE A 654 5.46 36.66 18.04
C PHE A 654 5.43 38.15 18.36
N ARG A 655 5.31 38.99 17.32
CA ARG A 655 5.15 40.44 17.42
C ARG A 655 3.83 40.86 16.81
N ALA A 656 3.51 42.13 16.96
CA ALA A 656 2.35 42.71 16.33
C ALA A 656 2.69 44.04 15.65
N TYR A 657 1.91 44.40 14.64
CA TYR A 657 2.06 45.60 13.84
C TYR A 657 0.69 46.17 13.46
N PHE A 658 0.66 47.44 13.09
CA PHE A 658 -0.56 48.09 12.61
C PHE A 658 -0.59 48.23 11.09
N THR A 659 -1.81 48.19 10.55
CA THR A 659 -2.14 48.82 9.28
C THR A 659 -3.15 49.93 9.56
N ALA A 660 -2.98 51.09 8.93
CA ALA A 660 -3.84 52.24 9.14
C ALA A 660 -4.09 53.00 7.83
N ALA A 661 -5.30 53.54 7.67
CA ALA A 661 -5.65 54.43 6.57
C ALA A 661 -4.99 55.83 6.72
N ALA A 662 -4.75 56.24 7.96
CA ALA A 662 -4.14 57.53 8.27
C ALA A 662 -2.62 57.49 8.06
N ASN A 663 -2.07 58.37 7.21
CA ASN A 663 -0.64 58.46 6.95
C ASN A 663 0.09 59.33 7.99
N ARG A 664 -0.07 59.03 9.27
CA ARG A 664 0.53 59.77 10.40
C ARG A 664 0.97 58.82 11.50
N MET A 665 1.80 59.29 12.43
CA MET A 665 2.26 58.50 13.58
C MET A 665 1.06 58.13 14.48
N LEU A 666 1.03 56.87 14.93
CA LEU A 666 0.00 56.33 15.82
C LEU A 666 0.55 56.34 17.25
N SER A 667 0.12 57.28 18.09
CA SER A 667 0.60 57.38 19.48
C SER A 667 -0.07 56.32 20.34
N ILE A 668 0.65 55.78 21.32
CA ILE A 668 0.08 54.85 22.30
C ILE A 668 -0.50 55.66 23.47
N ALA A 669 -1.75 55.36 23.83
CA ALA A 669 -2.44 55.90 25.00
C ALA A 669 -2.92 54.75 25.91
N HIS A 670 -2.86 54.96 27.23
CA HIS A 670 -3.20 53.95 28.24
C HIS A 670 -4.41 54.41 29.06
N ASP A 671 -5.44 53.57 29.18
CA ASP A 671 -6.76 53.96 29.74
C ASP A 671 -6.79 54.42 31.21
N ASN A 672 -5.74 54.18 32.00
CA ASN A 672 -5.76 54.40 33.46
C ASN A 672 -4.79 55.47 34.00
N GLY A 673 -4.34 56.38 33.15
CA GLY A 673 -3.55 57.52 33.61
C GLY A 673 -3.09 58.36 32.44
N GLY A 674 -3.73 59.53 32.28
CA GLY A 674 -3.49 60.45 31.18
C GLY A 674 -2.01 60.65 30.86
N ALA A 675 -1.74 60.77 29.55
CA ALA A 675 -0.47 61.11 28.93
C ALA A 675 0.71 61.21 29.91
N THR A 676 1.53 60.16 29.99
CA THR A 676 2.88 60.30 30.56
C THR A 676 3.69 61.15 29.58
N GLY A 677 3.58 62.48 29.71
CA GLY A 677 4.21 63.51 28.86
C GLY A 677 5.73 63.33 28.71
N ILE A 678 6.43 63.92 27.74
CA ILE A 678 6.44 65.28 27.15
C ILE A 678 7.30 65.13 25.87
N ASP A 679 7.01 65.64 24.67
CA ASP A 679 7.11 67.03 24.24
C ASP A 679 6.52 67.15 22.80
N SER A 680 5.21 67.02 22.64
CA SER A 680 4.56 67.17 21.31
C SER A 680 4.39 68.64 20.98
N THR A 681 5.48 69.31 20.61
CA THR A 681 5.35 70.51 19.78
C THR A 681 4.87 70.06 18.40
N GLY A 682 3.56 70.17 18.21
CA GLY A 682 2.81 69.82 17.00
C GLY A 682 3.30 70.56 15.77
N ASN A 683 4.25 69.97 15.06
CA ASN A 683 4.51 70.33 13.68
C ASN A 683 5.03 69.12 12.91
N ILE A 684 4.21 68.62 11.99
CA ILE A 684 4.53 67.58 10.99
C ILE A 684 5.73 67.93 10.10
N ASP A 685 6.17 69.20 10.10
CA ASP A 685 7.43 69.61 9.47
C ASP A 685 8.69 69.28 10.31
N ARG A 686 8.54 68.86 11.57
CA ARG A 686 9.67 68.55 12.46
C ARG A 686 9.97 67.04 12.45
N LEU A 687 11.15 66.69 11.92
CA LEU A 687 11.68 65.33 11.96
C LEU A 687 11.80 64.81 13.40
N VAL A 688 11.30 63.59 13.63
CA VAL A 688 11.55 62.84 14.87
C VAL A 688 12.76 61.95 14.63
N ILE A 689 13.78 62.08 15.47
CA ILE A 689 15.04 61.34 15.32
C ILE A 689 15.24 60.48 16.56
N ILE A 690 15.26 59.16 16.35
CA ILE A 690 15.37 58.15 17.39
C ILE A 690 16.68 57.39 17.17
N PRO A 691 17.71 57.62 18.01
CA PRO A 691 18.94 56.85 17.95
C PRO A 691 18.71 55.41 18.45
N ASN A 692 19.26 54.44 17.72
CA ASN A 692 19.28 53.03 18.07
C ASN A 692 20.73 52.53 18.13
N SER A 693 20.97 51.32 18.65
CA SER A 693 22.30 50.72 18.58
C SER A 693 22.64 50.40 17.11
N GLY A 694 23.69 51.04 16.60
CA GLY A 694 24.15 50.90 15.20
C GLY A 694 23.24 51.49 14.11
N SER A 695 22.12 52.14 14.44
CA SER A 695 21.23 52.77 13.45
C SER A 695 20.51 54.01 14.00
N VAL A 696 19.89 54.80 13.13
CA VAL A 696 19.04 55.94 13.50
C VAL A 696 17.73 55.84 12.74
N GLU A 697 16.60 55.80 13.45
CA GLU A 697 15.28 55.94 12.84
C GLU A 697 14.92 57.42 12.74
N ILE A 698 14.50 57.85 11.55
CA ILE A 698 14.09 59.22 11.26
C ILE A 698 12.68 59.19 10.69
N ILE A 699 11.71 59.72 11.43
CA ILE A 699 10.32 59.82 11.01
C ILE A 699 10.12 61.17 10.31
N SER A 700 9.71 61.13 9.05
CA SER A 700 9.47 62.31 8.22
C SER A 700 8.01 62.41 7.78
N GLY A 701 7.39 63.58 7.94
CA GLY A 701 6.03 63.85 7.45
C GLY A 701 5.94 64.12 5.95
N LYS A 702 7.07 64.16 5.23
CA LYS A 702 7.12 64.35 3.77
C LYS A 702 8.42 63.83 3.19
N VAL A 703 8.45 63.65 1.87
CA VAL A 703 9.71 63.40 1.15
C VAL A 703 10.61 64.63 1.26
N GLN A 704 11.82 64.49 1.80
CA GLN A 704 12.77 65.60 1.95
C GLN A 704 14.23 65.13 2.05
N MET A 705 15.16 66.03 1.76
CA MET A 705 16.60 65.76 1.91
C MET A 705 17.12 66.34 3.22
N ILE A 706 17.94 65.59 3.94
CA ILE A 706 18.66 66.08 5.12
C ILE A 706 20.15 65.77 5.08
N ASN A 707 20.92 66.54 5.83
CA ASN A 707 22.36 66.35 5.96
C ASN A 707 22.70 65.86 7.38
N VAL A 708 23.61 64.89 7.46
CA VAL A 708 24.21 64.38 8.68
C VAL A 708 25.61 64.98 8.80
N TYR A 709 25.90 65.64 9.91
CA TYR A 709 27.21 66.23 10.19
C TYR A 709 27.87 65.55 11.39
N THR A 710 29.19 65.54 11.44
CA THR A 710 29.94 65.26 12.67
C THR A 710 29.83 66.44 13.66
N LEU A 711 30.21 66.22 14.93
CA LEU A 711 30.16 67.26 15.97
C LEU A 711 31.04 68.50 15.66
N ASP A 712 32.10 68.35 14.87
CA ASP A 712 32.96 69.44 14.37
C ASP A 712 32.44 70.12 13.09
N GLY A 713 31.26 69.70 12.59
CA GLY A 713 30.55 70.36 11.49
C GLY A 713 30.88 69.86 10.09
N CYS A 714 31.64 68.77 9.94
CA CYS A 714 31.91 68.16 8.64
C CYS A 714 30.69 67.38 8.13
N LEU A 715 30.31 67.55 6.86
CA LEU A 715 29.23 66.78 6.24
C LEU A 715 29.65 65.32 6.08
N VAL A 716 28.89 64.39 6.67
CA VAL A 716 29.13 62.94 6.62
C VAL A 716 28.33 62.30 5.49
N ARG A 717 27.04 62.62 5.40
CA ARG A 717 26.11 62.00 4.46
C ARG A 717 24.91 62.90 4.21
N THR A 718 24.42 62.92 2.98
CA THR A 718 23.10 63.46 2.65
C THR A 718 22.12 62.31 2.51
N LEU A 719 20.97 62.39 3.19
CA LEU A 719 19.93 61.37 3.21
C LEU A 719 18.71 61.87 2.45
N SER A 720 18.16 61.00 1.58
CA SER A 720 16.82 61.17 1.01
C SER A 720 15.84 60.46 1.92
N LEU A 721 14.97 61.22 2.57
CA LEU A 721 13.91 60.70 3.42
C LEU A 721 12.63 60.57 2.61
N HIS A 722 11.98 59.42 2.75
CA HIS A 722 10.61 59.18 2.34
C HIS A 722 9.65 59.54 3.48
N GLU A 723 8.36 59.68 3.17
CA GLU A 723 7.32 59.89 4.19
C GLU A 723 7.17 58.62 5.04
N GLY A 724 7.18 58.76 6.37
CA GLY A 724 7.24 57.65 7.34
C GLY A 724 8.60 57.48 8.02
N SER A 725 8.83 56.32 8.61
CA SER A 725 10.08 55.90 9.27
C SER A 725 11.14 55.50 8.26
N ASN A 726 12.28 56.17 8.34
CA ASN A 726 13.47 55.93 7.54
C ASN A 726 14.58 55.39 8.46
N TYR A 727 15.09 54.20 8.19
CA TYR A 727 16.16 53.59 9.00
C TYR A 727 17.52 53.83 8.37
N VAL A 728 18.36 54.59 9.06
CA VAL A 728 19.70 54.97 8.60
C VAL A 728 20.74 54.07 9.27
N THR A 729 21.43 53.26 8.46
CA THR A 729 22.47 52.33 8.90
C THR A 729 23.83 52.67 8.29
N GLY A 730 24.89 52.02 8.78
CA GLY A 730 26.26 52.19 8.27
C GLY A 730 26.86 53.55 8.59
N LEU A 731 26.49 54.13 9.74
CA LEU A 731 27.21 55.24 10.38
C LEU A 731 28.06 54.65 11.50
N ASP A 732 29.33 55.07 11.58
CA ASP A 732 30.23 54.63 12.65
C ASP A 732 29.74 55.12 14.03
N LYS A 733 30.11 54.40 15.09
CA LYS A 733 29.83 54.81 16.48
C LYS A 733 30.37 56.21 16.74
N GLY A 734 29.55 57.12 17.25
CA GLY A 734 29.93 58.52 17.39
C GLY A 734 28.77 59.48 17.65
N VAL A 735 29.09 60.78 17.64
CA VAL A 735 28.13 61.87 17.86
C VAL A 735 27.94 62.65 16.56
N TYR A 736 26.69 62.76 16.13
CA TYR A 736 26.29 63.44 14.89
C TYR A 736 25.32 64.59 15.16
N ILE A 737 25.27 65.55 14.24
CA ILE A 737 24.25 66.58 14.17
C ILE A 737 23.33 66.27 12.99
N ILE A 738 22.06 65.99 13.27
CA ILE A 738 21.02 65.68 12.28
C ILE A 738 19.84 66.61 12.54
N ASN A 739 19.42 67.40 11.55
CA ASN A 739 18.37 68.41 11.70
C ASN A 739 18.52 69.30 12.95
N GLN A 740 19.74 69.79 13.20
CA GLN A 740 20.09 70.61 14.37
C GLN A 740 19.95 69.91 15.73
N GLN A 741 19.75 68.59 15.75
CA GLN A 741 19.71 67.77 16.96
C GLN A 741 20.99 66.94 17.09
N LYS A 742 21.50 66.82 18.31
CA LYS A 742 22.63 65.95 18.63
C LYS A 742 22.13 64.51 18.78
N VAL A 743 22.70 63.60 17.99
CA VAL A 743 22.34 62.18 17.94
C VAL A 743 23.57 61.36 18.27
N VAL A 744 23.43 60.39 19.18
CA VAL A 744 24.52 59.51 19.59
C VAL A 744 24.26 58.12 19.03
N ILE A 745 25.21 57.59 18.27
CA ILE A 745 25.17 56.21 17.76
C ILE A 745 26.16 55.40 18.58
N ILE A 746 25.65 54.40 19.29
CA ILE A 746 26.37 53.60 20.29
C ILE A 746 26.76 52.25 19.72
#